data_AF-A0A411YC54-F1
#
_entry.id   AF-A0A411YC54-F1
#
_cell.length_a   1.000
_cell.length_b   1.000
_cell.length_c   1.000
_cell.angle_alpha   90.00
_cell.angle_beta   90.00
_cell.angle_gamma   90.00
#
_symmetry.space_group_name_H-M   'P 1'
#
loop_
_entity.id
_entity.type
_entity.pdbx_description
1 polymer ?
#
loop_
_entity_poly.entity_id
_entity_poly.type
_entity_poly.pdbx_seq_one_letter_code
_entity_poly.pdbx_strand_id
1 'polypeptide(L)'
;MRRSRHALTVDPPPTPTPARPDGSSAGRGTRTRSDRHCRRRRRHRPGPRRPRPGDFQNVAHRGASGMAPENTLAAFELALDQRANWIEFDLVMTADEEIVIVHDTSLASTTDAQEVFPDRSPWLVEDFTLEEIKELDAGSHFNPRFAGEEVPTLREAIETIGQRAGVQLDVKSPDRYPGIEERIIEELEAVPGYLNAALARERIQVLAFDQDWLFDDFAPVAPDGVTLVPMWGAGNIASRAELEAVRDDTDMMITAFDNIANNPRLREDLDDLGFRFGVYTLNEAEPMYDAVDYGASGIATDYPTMLRELVASGLLDRDFDPPEDETERYSFESGYYQVEVVTSPSPEIVRLGFDPEGEGNHREILNPTTRGTLPFVGVGQFSPVEPLGQPAEVVEEDDRLVLEGIPVGAEPITVDWELDFEDEWFDHEMTWHVDGEIRDDVYQVGWGLDTGLPYLGDNDVLDRERGHAIPFSDWTINWDDDLTVVAAYEDDSAWADDDVFFSTAHNFTAWTPLWESGGREWEEGTYEGGRWRIGASGEGPDAAYAEQLHAELNGTEPGEPGEPEQIETTFNSPGLDGTADEALEHRLRNLLATAPAGAEVHGAFYTFSRTGMADAFIDAVDRGVDVQLLLDNSNVHDDGELWAAPQQLVDEIPDRVTICNEDERDGRTPGCIGDNINHNKFVLFSELGDGSEDVVLQSTANPTNPQLHEHNATVLVRDDATLYDGFRTYWDDLATQEIDLDYGWEVEGDTATAEFFPRADGDPYLEILDDVVCTEDSELRVAASYWSSARTEVAERFGELVDEGCDVAAVVQDADYSEDVVDVLEDGGVAVTPFDRDAEAAVHLKDLLIESEFADGEERGVVWTGSHNLNGTSLRQNDEVLLSVEDDDVHAEFRENWAHVQEQAAATQ
;
A
#
# COMPACT_ATOMS: atom_id res chain seq x y z
N MET A 1 -52.42 -50.80 -5.45
CA MET A 1 -53.58 -50.10 -4.83
C MET A 1 -53.44 -48.59 -5.10
N ARG A 2 -54.16 -47.67 -4.42
CA ARG A 2 -54.06 -46.21 -4.69
C ARG A 2 -52.62 -45.73 -4.39
N ARG A 3 -51.90 -44.92 -5.18
CA ARG A 3 -52.10 -43.83 -6.18
C ARG A 3 -51.87 -42.41 -5.62
N SER A 4 -50.91 -41.74 -6.25
CA SER A 4 -50.26 -40.45 -5.98
C SER A 4 -50.98 -39.21 -6.54
N ARG A 5 -50.52 -38.02 -6.11
CA ARG A 5 -50.50 -36.66 -6.75
C ARG A 5 -50.35 -35.58 -5.63
N HIS A 6 -49.91 -34.33 -5.80
CA HIS A 6 -49.08 -33.53 -6.75
C HIS A 6 -49.41 -32.05 -6.44
N ALA A 7 -48.45 -31.13 -6.61
CA ALA A 7 -48.60 -29.70 -6.97
C ALA A 7 -49.40 -28.69 -6.07
N LEU A 8 -48.64 -27.73 -5.53
CA LEU A 8 -48.72 -26.25 -5.67
C LEU A 8 -50.06 -25.45 -5.62
N THR A 9 -49.97 -24.34 -4.85
CA THR A 9 -50.56 -22.98 -4.97
C THR A 9 -52.08 -22.69 -5.03
N VAL A 10 -52.48 -21.58 -4.38
CA VAL A 10 -53.31 -20.44 -4.87
C VAL A 10 -53.90 -19.61 -3.69
N ASP A 11 -53.93 -18.27 -3.83
CA ASP A 11 -54.43 -17.26 -2.86
C ASP A 11 -55.97 -17.14 -2.72
N PRO A 12 -56.44 -16.31 -1.75
CA PRO A 12 -57.72 -15.59 -1.87
C PRO A 12 -57.69 -14.08 -1.48
N PRO A 13 -58.37 -13.17 -2.23
CA PRO A 13 -58.46 -11.73 -1.93
C PRO A 13 -59.86 -11.29 -1.33
N PRO A 14 -60.43 -10.06 -1.47
CA PRO A 14 -60.61 -9.14 -0.31
C PRO A 14 -62.03 -8.49 -0.11
N THR A 15 -62.14 -7.42 0.73
CA THR A 15 -63.20 -6.35 0.82
C THR A 15 -64.48 -6.60 1.71
N PRO A 16 -65.39 -5.61 2.01
CA PRO A 16 -65.16 -4.31 2.71
C PRO A 16 -66.31 -3.75 3.65
N THR A 17 -66.01 -2.81 4.59
CA THR A 17 -66.90 -1.74 5.18
C THR A 17 -68.27 -2.07 5.86
N PRO A 18 -69.03 -1.13 6.52
CA PRO A 18 -68.73 0.18 7.16
C PRO A 18 -69.37 0.45 8.58
N ALA A 19 -69.04 1.62 9.16
CA ALA A 19 -69.89 2.52 9.98
C ALA A 19 -70.05 2.40 11.54
N ARG A 20 -70.18 3.59 12.14
CA ARG A 20 -70.41 4.03 13.56
C ARG A 20 -71.93 4.02 13.94
N PRO A 21 -72.44 4.45 15.15
CA PRO A 21 -71.81 5.21 16.27
C PRO A 21 -72.18 4.85 17.75
N ASP A 22 -71.50 5.53 18.69
CA ASP A 22 -71.88 6.05 20.04
C ASP A 22 -72.79 5.27 21.03
N GLY A 23 -72.63 5.36 22.37
CA GLY A 23 -71.61 6.05 23.18
C GLY A 23 -72.07 6.38 24.63
N SER A 24 -71.13 6.41 25.60
CA SER A 24 -71.27 6.86 27.01
C SER A 24 -72.15 5.97 27.94
N SER A 25 -72.03 5.93 29.28
CA SER A 25 -71.08 6.41 30.31
C SER A 25 -71.56 5.84 31.69
N ALA A 26 -70.87 5.80 32.84
CA ALA A 26 -69.48 5.98 33.33
C ALA A 26 -69.42 5.34 34.76
N GLY A 27 -68.32 5.12 35.48
CA GLY A 27 -66.90 5.45 35.26
C GLY A 27 -66.28 6.14 36.50
N ARG A 28 -65.57 5.41 37.38
CA ARG A 28 -64.77 5.94 38.51
C ARG A 28 -63.62 4.99 38.90
N GLY A 29 -62.38 5.46 38.81
CA GLY A 29 -61.16 4.80 39.27
C GLY A 29 -59.96 5.73 39.05
N THR A 30 -59.05 5.84 40.02
CA THR A 30 -57.90 6.77 40.05
C THR A 30 -56.70 6.03 40.62
N ARG A 31 -55.44 6.28 40.23
CA ARG A 31 -54.85 7.20 39.23
C ARG A 31 -53.39 6.77 38.98
N THR A 32 -52.94 6.81 37.73
CA THR A 32 -51.54 7.05 37.36
C THR A 32 -51.51 8.13 36.26
N ARG A 33 -50.36 8.78 36.05
CA ARG A 33 -50.18 9.86 35.05
C ARG A 33 -49.88 9.20 33.70
N SER A 34 -50.64 9.45 32.63
CA SER A 34 -50.69 10.69 31.83
C SER A 34 -49.30 10.98 31.23
N ASP A 35 -48.97 10.55 30.01
CA ASP A 35 -49.85 10.44 28.82
C ASP A 35 -50.60 11.75 28.54
N ARG A 36 -49.90 12.63 27.82
CA ARG A 36 -50.37 13.90 27.27
C ARG A 36 -49.70 14.18 25.93
N HIS A 37 -49.72 13.20 25.03
CA HIS A 37 -49.23 13.37 23.66
C HIS A 37 -50.08 14.42 22.91
N CYS A 38 -49.64 15.68 22.97
CA CYS A 38 -50.44 16.82 22.55
C CYS A 38 -50.23 17.11 21.06
N ARG A 39 -51.22 16.76 20.24
CA ARG A 39 -51.25 16.96 18.78
C ARG A 39 -50.67 18.29 18.30
N ARG A 40 -49.35 18.34 18.03
CA ARG A 40 -48.78 19.29 17.09
C ARG A 40 -49.22 18.87 15.69
N ARG A 41 -49.54 19.84 14.84
CA ARG A 41 -49.95 19.56 13.45
C ARG A 41 -48.72 19.13 12.67
N ARG A 42 -48.80 18.05 11.89
CA ARG A 42 -47.87 17.84 10.76
C ARG A 42 -47.93 19.09 9.89
N ARG A 43 -46.87 19.89 9.92
CA ARG A 43 -46.44 20.67 8.76
C ARG A 43 -45.63 19.69 7.90
N HIS A 44 -45.66 19.84 6.58
CA HIS A 44 -44.50 19.42 5.81
C HIS A 44 -43.31 20.25 6.32
N ARG A 45 -42.27 19.57 6.81
CA ARG A 45 -40.91 20.07 6.63
C ARG A 45 -40.54 19.80 5.14
N PRO A 46 -39.55 20.50 4.58
CA PRO A 46 -38.81 20.00 3.42
C PRO A 46 -38.16 18.65 3.73
N GLY A 47 -37.52 18.02 2.73
CA GLY A 47 -36.58 16.94 2.97
C GLY A 47 -35.34 17.41 3.75
N PRO A 48 -34.29 16.57 3.86
CA PRO A 48 -33.02 16.98 4.42
C PRO A 48 -32.49 18.23 3.71
N ARG A 49 -31.70 18.99 4.46
CA ARG A 49 -30.96 20.14 3.95
C ARG A 49 -29.50 19.75 4.01
N ARG A 50 -28.77 19.94 2.90
CA ARG A 50 -27.31 20.02 2.97
C ARG A 50 -26.93 21.00 4.11
N PRO A 51 -25.93 20.67 4.95
CA PRO A 51 -25.37 21.63 5.90
C PRO A 51 -24.89 22.87 5.13
N ARG A 52 -24.82 24.03 5.78
CA ARG A 52 -24.13 25.18 5.19
C ARG A 52 -22.61 25.00 5.34
N PRO A 53 -21.79 25.78 4.61
CA PRO A 53 -20.34 25.84 4.82
C PRO A 53 -19.88 26.23 6.24
N GLY A 54 -20.79 26.68 7.12
CA GLY A 54 -20.52 26.91 8.55
C GLY A 54 -21.05 25.84 9.50
N ASP A 55 -21.64 24.75 8.97
CA ASP A 55 -22.28 23.66 9.73
C ASP A 55 -21.53 22.31 9.56
N PHE A 56 -20.59 22.20 8.61
CA PHE A 56 -19.74 21.00 8.40
C PHE A 56 -18.63 20.89 9.45
N GLN A 57 -18.28 19.67 9.84
CA GLN A 57 -17.30 19.41 10.91
C GLN A 57 -15.95 18.98 10.32
N ASN A 58 -14.98 19.89 10.34
CA ASN A 58 -13.57 19.54 10.22
C ASN A 58 -13.11 19.18 11.64
N VAL A 59 -12.97 17.87 11.88
CA VAL A 59 -12.62 17.29 13.17
C VAL A 59 -11.16 16.88 13.14
N ALA A 60 -10.39 17.43 14.07
CA ALA A 60 -9.01 17.00 14.32
C ALA A 60 -9.03 15.72 15.18
N HIS A 61 -8.65 14.58 14.58
CA HIS A 61 -8.66 13.24 15.22
C HIS A 61 -7.53 13.13 16.24
N ARG A 62 -7.88 12.89 17.52
CA ARG A 62 -6.94 12.96 18.66
C ARG A 62 -6.14 14.28 18.72
N GLY A 63 -6.67 15.36 18.15
CA GLY A 63 -5.91 16.59 17.84
C GLY A 63 -5.39 16.63 16.40
N ALA A 64 -4.28 17.31 16.15
CA ALA A 64 -3.58 17.27 14.86
C ALA A 64 -2.48 16.18 14.89
N SER A 65 -2.92 14.94 15.13
CA SER A 65 -2.14 13.71 15.31
C SER A 65 -1.06 13.47 14.24
N GLY A 66 -1.31 13.83 12.97
CA GLY A 66 -0.34 13.66 11.89
C GLY A 66 0.86 14.62 11.97
N MET A 67 0.80 15.61 12.86
CA MET A 67 1.80 16.68 12.97
C MET A 67 2.29 16.92 14.42
N ALA A 68 1.65 16.29 15.42
CA ALA A 68 1.97 16.37 16.84
C ALA A 68 1.46 15.12 17.57
N PRO A 69 2.13 14.67 18.66
CA PRO A 69 1.76 13.45 19.39
C PRO A 69 0.28 13.45 19.77
N GLU A 70 -0.41 12.37 19.42
CA GLU A 70 -1.85 12.25 19.59
C GLU A 70 -2.30 12.44 21.05
N ASN A 71 -3.54 12.92 21.24
CA ASN A 71 -4.18 13.11 22.53
C ASN A 71 -3.46 14.12 23.48
N THR A 72 -2.35 14.74 23.09
CA THR A 72 -1.60 15.74 23.87
C THR A 72 -2.19 17.15 23.78
N LEU A 73 -1.81 18.01 24.73
CA LEU A 73 -2.13 19.45 24.65
C LEU A 73 -1.48 20.11 23.42
N ALA A 74 -0.27 19.70 23.02
CA ALA A 74 0.39 20.17 21.80
C ALA A 74 -0.45 19.90 20.53
N ALA A 75 -1.00 18.68 20.38
CA ALA A 75 -1.87 18.35 19.26
C ALA A 75 -3.19 19.14 19.27
N PHE A 76 -3.73 19.45 20.46
CA PHE A 76 -4.91 20.30 20.57
C PHE A 76 -4.61 21.79 20.28
N GLU A 77 -3.48 22.33 20.72
CA GLU A 77 -3.10 23.71 20.37
C GLU A 77 -2.84 23.84 18.86
N LEU A 78 -2.16 22.87 18.26
CA LEU A 78 -1.91 22.83 16.82
C LEU A 78 -3.22 22.74 16.01
N ALA A 79 -4.14 21.85 16.37
CA ALA A 79 -5.45 21.76 15.72
C ALA A 79 -6.24 23.09 15.76
N LEU A 80 -6.10 23.87 16.83
CA LEU A 80 -6.77 25.16 17.00
C LEU A 80 -6.13 26.28 16.17
N ASP A 81 -4.82 26.25 15.98
CA ASP A 81 -4.10 27.19 15.11
C ASP A 81 -4.24 26.81 13.62
N GLN A 82 -4.33 25.51 13.31
CA GLN A 82 -4.83 24.97 12.04
C GLN A 82 -6.34 25.21 11.82
N ARG A 83 -7.06 25.76 12.82
CA ARG A 83 -8.47 26.17 12.74
C ARG A 83 -9.48 25.03 12.51
N ALA A 84 -9.17 23.81 12.98
CA ALA A 84 -10.16 22.76 13.14
C ALA A 84 -11.38 23.31 13.91
N ASN A 85 -12.60 22.97 13.48
CA ASN A 85 -13.81 23.51 14.09
C ASN A 85 -14.45 22.57 15.12
N TRP A 86 -14.01 21.30 15.12
CA TRP A 86 -14.14 20.32 16.19
C TRP A 86 -12.77 19.68 16.46
N ILE A 87 -12.59 19.17 17.68
CA ILE A 87 -11.46 18.31 18.04
C ILE A 87 -12.06 17.07 18.69
N GLU A 88 -11.59 15.92 18.25
CA GLU A 88 -11.89 14.60 18.80
C GLU A 88 -10.72 14.18 19.70
N PHE A 89 -11.03 13.47 20.79
CA PHE A 89 -10.04 12.87 21.68
C PHE A 89 -10.66 11.80 22.58
N ASP A 90 -9.81 10.86 22.96
CA ASP A 90 -10.18 9.60 23.62
C ASP A 90 -10.23 9.73 25.15
N LEU A 91 -11.20 9.10 25.82
CA LEU A 91 -11.39 9.17 27.27
C LEU A 91 -11.30 7.80 27.95
N VAL A 92 -10.45 7.74 28.99
CA VAL A 92 -10.26 6.61 29.92
C VAL A 92 -10.10 7.13 31.36
N MET A 93 -10.32 6.28 32.37
CA MET A 93 -10.33 6.70 33.79
C MET A 93 -9.28 5.98 34.65
N THR A 94 -8.63 6.74 35.53
CA THR A 94 -7.55 6.27 36.41
C THR A 94 -8.05 5.48 37.64
N ALA A 95 -7.12 4.81 38.33
CA ALA A 95 -7.34 4.12 39.60
C ALA A 95 -7.84 5.05 40.74
N ASP A 96 -7.65 6.37 40.61
CA ASP A 96 -8.13 7.40 41.52
C ASP A 96 -9.31 8.24 40.97
N GLU A 97 -10.03 7.70 39.99
CA GLU A 97 -11.28 8.25 39.44
C GLU A 97 -11.10 9.62 38.74
N GLU A 98 -9.93 9.93 38.18
CA GLU A 98 -9.72 11.10 37.29
C GLU A 98 -9.76 10.65 35.81
N ILE A 99 -10.20 11.53 34.91
CA ILE A 99 -10.28 11.20 33.47
C ILE A 99 -9.05 11.74 32.74
N VAL A 100 -8.32 10.85 32.08
CA VAL A 100 -7.14 11.14 31.26
C VAL A 100 -7.41 10.79 29.80
N ILE A 101 -6.57 11.34 28.92
CA ILE A 101 -6.76 11.27 27.47
C ILE A 101 -5.68 10.38 26.85
N VAL A 102 -6.08 9.17 26.45
CA VAL A 102 -5.26 8.10 25.86
C VAL A 102 -6.17 7.23 25.01
N HIS A 103 -5.76 6.85 23.79
CA HIS A 103 -6.56 5.99 22.91
C HIS A 103 -6.80 4.59 23.49
N ASP A 104 -5.74 4.00 24.06
CA ASP A 104 -5.75 2.62 24.52
C ASP A 104 -6.05 2.50 26.01
N THR A 105 -6.54 1.34 26.43
CA THR A 105 -6.68 1.00 27.86
C THR A 105 -5.35 0.73 28.56
N SER A 106 -4.22 0.82 27.85
CA SER A 106 -2.84 0.71 28.34
C SER A 106 -2.04 1.93 27.92
N LEU A 107 -1.11 2.36 28.77
CA LEU A 107 -0.22 3.49 28.53
C LEU A 107 0.96 3.14 27.59
N ALA A 108 1.16 1.86 27.27
CA ALA A 108 2.39 1.33 26.70
C ALA A 108 2.64 1.65 25.21
N SER A 109 1.64 2.16 24.47
CA SER A 109 1.71 2.50 23.04
C SER A 109 2.13 3.94 22.78
N THR A 110 1.75 4.87 23.66
CA THR A 110 1.88 6.33 23.45
C THR A 110 2.74 7.01 24.53
N THR A 111 3.31 6.26 25.48
CA THR A 111 4.15 6.82 26.56
C THR A 111 5.35 5.94 26.91
N ASP A 112 6.33 6.53 27.60
CA ASP A 112 7.50 5.84 28.19
C ASP A 112 7.18 4.95 29.42
N ALA A 113 5.91 4.60 29.66
CA ALA A 113 5.48 3.80 30.82
C ALA A 113 6.22 2.45 30.98
N GLN A 114 6.69 1.87 29.88
CA GLN A 114 7.49 0.64 29.89
C GLN A 114 8.87 0.86 30.54
N GLU A 115 9.50 2.03 30.34
CA GLU A 115 10.79 2.39 30.94
C GLU A 115 10.66 2.94 32.36
N VAL A 116 9.64 3.78 32.61
CA VAL A 116 9.41 4.43 33.91
C VAL A 116 8.87 3.44 34.94
N PHE A 117 7.99 2.52 34.52
CA PHE A 117 7.31 1.56 35.39
C PHE A 117 7.39 0.09 34.89
N PRO A 118 8.57 -0.48 34.62
CA PRO A 118 8.71 -1.83 34.04
C PRO A 118 8.05 -2.95 34.87
N ASP A 119 8.02 -2.80 36.21
CA ASP A 119 7.36 -3.73 37.14
C ASP A 119 5.80 -3.65 37.13
N ARG A 120 5.19 -2.80 36.28
CA ARG A 120 3.73 -2.54 36.23
C ARG A 120 3.03 -3.01 34.94
N SER A 121 3.68 -3.87 34.15
CA SER A 121 3.04 -4.54 33.00
C SER A 121 1.70 -5.19 33.40
N PRO A 122 0.60 -5.03 32.62
CA PRO A 122 0.53 -4.51 31.26
C PRO A 122 0.12 -3.02 31.15
N TRP A 123 0.50 -2.18 32.13
CA TRP A 123 0.37 -0.70 32.09
C TRP A 123 -1.04 -0.17 31.87
N LEU A 124 -2.05 -0.89 32.39
CA LEU A 124 -3.46 -0.52 32.25
C LEU A 124 -3.77 0.78 32.99
N VAL A 125 -4.52 1.70 32.36
CA VAL A 125 -4.85 3.01 32.94
C VAL A 125 -5.61 2.88 34.27
N GLU A 126 -6.46 1.86 34.41
CA GLU A 126 -7.20 1.53 35.63
C GLU A 126 -6.33 1.05 36.82
N ASP A 127 -5.07 0.69 36.59
CA ASP A 127 -4.09 0.27 37.61
C ASP A 127 -3.16 1.42 38.07
N PHE A 128 -3.30 2.62 37.50
CA PHE A 128 -2.43 3.78 37.75
C PHE A 128 -3.21 4.98 38.28
N THR A 129 -2.59 5.76 39.16
CA THR A 129 -3.12 7.04 39.64
C THR A 129 -2.71 8.20 38.73
N LEU A 130 -3.46 9.31 38.75
CA LEU A 130 -3.09 10.51 37.97
C LEU A 130 -1.71 11.05 38.37
N GLU A 131 -1.31 10.93 39.65
CA GLU A 131 0.04 11.34 40.10
C GLU A 131 1.16 10.48 39.47
N GLU A 132 0.90 9.20 39.13
CA GLU A 132 1.85 8.32 38.43
C GLU A 132 1.83 8.54 36.91
N ILE A 133 0.65 8.75 36.31
CA ILE A 133 0.52 9.01 34.86
C ILE A 133 1.18 10.34 34.47
N LYS A 134 1.17 11.33 35.37
CA LYS A 134 1.87 12.62 35.18
C LYS A 134 3.39 12.55 35.41
N GLU A 135 3.98 11.37 35.65
CA GLU A 135 5.43 11.16 35.58
C GLU A 135 5.92 10.73 34.17
N LEU A 136 5.00 10.52 33.21
CA LEU A 136 5.27 9.96 31.88
C LEU A 136 5.47 11.01 30.78
N ASP A 137 6.31 10.68 29.80
CA ASP A 137 6.47 11.41 28.53
C ASP A 137 5.54 10.81 27.46
N ALA A 138 4.63 11.64 26.93
CA ALA A 138 3.67 11.30 25.89
C ALA A 138 4.01 11.91 24.51
N GLY A 139 5.19 12.51 24.35
CA GLY A 139 5.58 13.25 23.13
C GLY A 139 6.87 12.78 22.46
N SER A 140 7.83 12.26 23.23
CA SER A 140 9.14 11.81 22.72
C SER A 140 9.03 10.73 21.63
N HIS A 141 8.03 9.84 21.72
CA HIS A 141 7.81 8.76 20.75
C HIS A 141 7.43 9.28 19.34
N PHE A 142 6.73 10.42 19.27
CA PHE A 142 6.30 11.02 18.01
C PHE A 142 7.43 11.85 17.38
N ASN A 143 8.05 12.72 18.18
CA ASN A 143 9.24 13.45 17.75
C ASN A 143 9.98 14.03 18.97
N PRO A 144 11.33 13.99 19.03
CA PRO A 144 12.11 14.56 20.12
C PRO A 144 11.86 16.06 20.43
N ARG A 145 11.24 16.82 19.52
CA ARG A 145 10.81 18.21 19.77
C ARG A 145 9.68 18.34 20.81
N PHE A 146 8.93 17.26 21.07
CA PHE A 146 7.83 17.20 22.04
C PHE A 146 8.21 16.49 23.35
N ALA A 147 9.51 16.24 23.57
CA ALA A 147 9.99 15.56 24.78
C ALA A 147 9.57 16.32 26.06
N GLY A 148 8.92 15.59 26.97
CA GLY A 148 8.36 16.10 28.23
C GLY A 148 6.91 16.62 28.16
N GLU A 149 6.17 16.40 27.08
CA GLU A 149 4.71 16.61 27.07
C GLU A 149 4.00 15.54 27.92
N GLU A 150 3.13 15.98 28.83
CA GLU A 150 2.38 15.10 29.75
C GLU A 150 1.10 14.54 29.11
N VAL A 151 0.68 13.34 29.50
CA VAL A 151 -0.69 12.85 29.27
C VAL A 151 -1.70 13.86 29.87
N PRO A 152 -2.66 14.40 29.09
CA PRO A 152 -3.60 15.38 29.62
C PRO A 152 -4.78 14.77 30.37
N THR A 153 -5.36 15.55 31.28
CA THR A 153 -6.70 15.30 31.80
C THR A 153 -7.78 15.91 30.92
N LEU A 154 -9.01 15.37 30.98
CA LEU A 154 -10.19 15.98 30.35
C LEU A 154 -10.36 17.46 30.74
N ARG A 155 -10.04 17.83 31.99
CA ARG A 155 -10.12 19.22 32.44
C ARG A 155 -9.12 20.13 31.73
N GLU A 156 -7.87 19.69 31.58
CA GLU A 156 -6.81 20.43 30.91
C GLU A 156 -7.12 20.64 29.42
N ALA A 157 -7.57 19.60 28.72
CA ALA A 157 -8.00 19.72 27.32
C ALA A 157 -9.18 20.70 27.15
N ILE A 158 -10.19 20.63 28.04
CA ILE A 158 -11.36 21.52 27.99
C ILE A 158 -10.99 22.98 28.35
N GLU A 159 -10.00 23.21 29.22
CA GLU A 159 -9.44 24.55 29.46
C GLU A 159 -8.64 25.09 28.25
N THR A 160 -7.86 24.25 27.58
CA THR A 160 -7.09 24.58 26.36
C THR A 160 -7.98 24.87 25.15
N ILE A 161 -8.94 23.99 24.86
CA ILE A 161 -9.88 24.13 23.73
C ILE A 161 -10.89 25.26 24.01
N GLY A 162 -11.40 25.32 25.24
CA GLY A 162 -12.20 26.42 25.77
C GLY A 162 -13.49 26.69 24.99
N GLN A 163 -13.45 27.65 24.06
CA GLN A 163 -14.59 27.98 23.19
C GLN A 163 -14.15 28.17 21.72
N ARG A 164 -12.96 27.68 21.36
CA ARG A 164 -12.40 27.78 20.00
C ARG A 164 -13.14 26.79 19.07
N ALA A 165 -12.96 25.49 19.29
CA ALA A 165 -13.67 24.40 18.61
C ALA A 165 -14.95 23.94 19.36
N GLY A 166 -15.66 22.94 18.82
CA GLY A 166 -16.46 21.97 19.60
C GLY A 166 -15.60 20.77 20.02
N VAL A 167 -16.15 19.86 20.83
CA VAL A 167 -15.45 18.62 21.25
C VAL A 167 -16.25 17.37 20.92
N GLN A 168 -15.56 16.38 20.37
CA GLN A 168 -15.99 14.99 20.26
C GLN A 168 -15.23 14.21 21.35
N LEU A 169 -15.97 13.52 22.21
CA LEU A 169 -15.43 12.77 23.34
C LEU A 169 -15.69 11.28 23.08
N ASP A 170 -14.72 10.52 22.58
CA ASP A 170 -14.87 9.06 22.44
C ASP A 170 -14.53 8.35 23.75
N VAL A 171 -15.37 7.42 24.19
CA VAL A 171 -15.23 6.75 25.49
C VAL A 171 -14.87 5.29 25.28
N LYS A 172 -13.62 4.96 25.58
CA LYS A 172 -13.04 3.63 25.31
C LYS A 172 -13.39 2.66 26.43
N SER A 173 -13.90 1.48 26.07
CA SER A 173 -14.24 0.38 27.01
C SER A 173 -14.92 0.87 28.31
N PRO A 174 -16.07 1.58 28.22
CA PRO A 174 -16.72 2.19 29.38
C PRO A 174 -17.16 1.17 30.45
N ASP A 175 -17.32 -0.11 30.07
CA ASP A 175 -17.59 -1.23 30.96
C ASP A 175 -16.50 -1.45 32.03
N ARG A 176 -15.27 -0.99 31.76
CA ARG A 176 -14.13 -0.99 32.70
C ARG A 176 -14.20 0.13 33.73
N TYR A 177 -14.93 1.21 33.43
CA TYR A 177 -14.88 2.48 34.16
C TYR A 177 -16.24 2.89 34.79
N PRO A 178 -16.87 2.09 35.67
CA PRO A 178 -18.19 2.41 36.23
C PRO A 178 -18.28 3.81 36.88
N GLY A 179 -19.21 4.64 36.42
CA GLY A 179 -19.36 6.03 36.89
C GLY A 179 -18.63 7.07 36.03
N ILE A 180 -17.90 6.67 34.98
CA ILE A 180 -17.29 7.59 34.01
C ILE A 180 -18.35 8.50 33.36
N GLU A 181 -19.57 7.99 33.17
CA GLU A 181 -20.71 8.72 32.63
C GLU A 181 -21.08 9.96 33.43
N GLU A 182 -21.06 9.88 34.77
CA GLU A 182 -21.31 11.01 35.66
C GLU A 182 -20.04 11.88 35.78
N ARG A 183 -18.87 11.26 35.79
CA ARG A 183 -17.57 11.93 35.96
C ARG A 183 -17.22 12.86 34.79
N ILE A 184 -17.54 12.48 33.54
CA ILE A 184 -17.44 13.34 32.36
C ILE A 184 -18.24 14.63 32.59
N ILE A 185 -19.50 14.51 33.04
CA ILE A 185 -20.36 15.68 33.26
C ILE A 185 -19.85 16.56 34.41
N GLU A 186 -19.34 15.97 35.50
CA GLU A 186 -18.72 16.73 36.59
C GLU A 186 -17.50 17.54 36.13
N GLU A 187 -16.65 17.00 35.24
CA GLU A 187 -15.50 17.72 34.69
C GLU A 187 -15.89 18.85 33.73
N LEU A 188 -16.89 18.62 32.87
CA LEU A 188 -17.42 19.68 32.00
C LEU A 188 -18.12 20.79 32.81
N GLU A 189 -18.73 20.47 33.96
CA GLU A 189 -19.26 21.47 34.92
C GLU A 189 -18.16 22.20 35.70
N ALA A 190 -17.03 21.54 35.98
CA ALA A 190 -15.93 22.12 36.76
C ALA A 190 -15.28 23.32 36.06
N VAL A 191 -15.10 23.27 34.73
CA VAL A 191 -14.47 24.35 33.95
C VAL A 191 -15.40 25.59 33.90
N PRO A 192 -15.06 26.73 34.54
CA PRO A 192 -16.03 27.76 34.92
C PRO A 192 -16.78 28.46 33.76
N GLY A 193 -17.93 27.90 33.40
CA GLY A 193 -18.84 28.43 32.37
C GLY A 193 -18.68 27.78 30.99
N TYR A 194 -17.81 26.77 30.84
CA TYR A 194 -17.65 25.99 29.60
C TYR A 194 -18.98 25.34 29.18
N LEU A 195 -19.51 24.41 29.99
CA LEU A 195 -20.64 23.56 29.61
C LEU A 195 -21.85 24.38 29.15
N ASN A 196 -22.23 25.40 29.92
CA ASN A 196 -23.37 26.27 29.60
C ASN A 196 -23.19 27.05 28.27
N ALA A 197 -21.95 27.31 27.84
CA ALA A 197 -21.64 28.02 26.61
C ALA A 197 -21.43 27.08 25.41
N ALA A 198 -20.97 25.84 25.65
CA ALA A 198 -20.87 24.79 24.65
C ALA A 198 -22.24 24.16 24.31
N LEU A 199 -23.07 23.81 25.30
CA LEU A 199 -24.46 23.35 25.10
C LEU A 199 -25.29 24.39 24.33
N ALA A 200 -25.11 25.69 24.64
CA ALA A 200 -25.79 26.79 23.94
C ALA A 200 -25.33 27.00 22.48
N ARG A 201 -24.42 26.16 21.99
CA ARG A 201 -23.93 26.11 20.60
C ARG A 201 -23.95 24.68 20.01
N GLU A 202 -24.55 23.72 20.71
CA GLU A 202 -24.62 22.30 20.27
C GLU A 202 -23.19 21.74 19.99
N ARG A 203 -22.22 22.09 20.85
CA ARG A 203 -20.76 21.91 20.66
C ARG A 203 -20.10 20.78 21.47
N ILE A 204 -20.90 19.85 22.00
CA ILE A 204 -20.41 18.64 22.70
C ILE A 204 -21.07 17.44 22.04
N GLN A 205 -20.24 16.54 21.55
CA GLN A 205 -20.59 15.21 21.08
C GLN A 205 -19.94 14.19 22.02
N VAL A 206 -20.66 13.12 22.37
CA VAL A 206 -20.11 11.96 23.07
C VAL A 206 -20.30 10.75 22.18
N LEU A 207 -19.19 10.05 21.95
CA LEU A 207 -19.04 8.95 21.02
C LEU A 207 -18.79 7.67 21.81
N ALA A 208 -19.25 6.55 21.26
CA ALA A 208 -18.89 5.22 21.73
C ALA A 208 -19.24 4.16 20.66
N PHE A 209 -18.44 3.10 20.61
CA PHE A 209 -18.82 1.83 19.97
C PHE A 209 -19.79 1.02 20.85
N ASP A 210 -19.72 1.18 22.17
CA ASP A 210 -20.70 0.62 23.10
C ASP A 210 -21.98 1.47 23.11
N GLN A 211 -22.94 1.07 22.27
CA GLN A 211 -24.21 1.76 22.13
C GLN A 211 -25.17 1.46 23.29
N ASP A 212 -25.03 0.33 23.98
CA ASP A 212 -25.83 0.03 25.17
C ASP A 212 -25.45 1.00 26.29
N TRP A 213 -24.15 1.19 26.57
CA TRP A 213 -23.67 2.22 27.52
C TRP A 213 -24.10 3.64 27.10
N LEU A 214 -23.93 4.00 25.82
CA LEU A 214 -24.23 5.35 25.32
C LEU A 214 -25.69 5.75 25.53
N PHE A 215 -26.64 4.81 25.36
CA PHE A 215 -28.08 5.09 25.41
C PHE A 215 -28.77 4.69 26.72
N ASP A 216 -28.38 3.60 27.39
CA ASP A 216 -29.02 3.15 28.64
C ASP A 216 -28.34 3.70 29.91
N ASP A 217 -27.02 4.03 29.88
CA ASP A 217 -26.27 4.54 31.04
C ASP A 217 -25.84 6.03 30.92
N PHE A 218 -25.27 6.47 29.79
CA PHE A 218 -24.85 7.87 29.60
C PHE A 218 -26.01 8.84 29.30
N ALA A 219 -26.92 8.50 28.38
CA ALA A 219 -28.04 9.37 28.01
C ALA A 219 -28.94 9.82 29.19
N PRO A 220 -29.19 9.00 30.24
CA PRO A 220 -29.91 9.44 31.45
C PRO A 220 -29.24 10.55 32.27
N VAL A 221 -27.91 10.72 32.17
CA VAL A 221 -27.14 11.75 32.91
C VAL A 221 -26.74 12.93 32.02
N ALA A 222 -26.70 12.75 30.70
CA ALA A 222 -26.39 13.77 29.72
C ALA A 222 -27.31 15.02 29.79
N PRO A 223 -26.76 16.25 29.85
CA PRO A 223 -27.54 17.49 29.78
C PRO A 223 -28.23 17.73 28.42
N ASP A 224 -29.43 18.36 28.45
CA ASP A 224 -30.14 18.91 27.28
C ASP A 224 -29.16 19.73 26.39
N GLY A 225 -28.71 19.17 25.26
CA GLY A 225 -27.81 19.83 24.30
C GLY A 225 -26.45 19.15 24.07
N VAL A 226 -26.15 18.05 24.77
CA VAL A 226 -25.14 17.07 24.32
C VAL A 226 -25.73 16.28 23.14
N THR A 227 -24.90 15.95 22.15
CA THR A 227 -25.27 15.04 21.05
C THR A 227 -24.67 13.66 21.31
N LEU A 228 -25.49 12.60 21.25
CA LEU A 228 -25.04 11.22 21.36
C LEU A 228 -24.72 10.69 19.97
N VAL A 229 -23.55 10.09 19.78
CA VAL A 229 -23.02 9.69 18.46
C VAL A 229 -22.56 8.23 18.51
N PRO A 230 -23.44 7.26 18.22
CA PRO A 230 -23.05 5.86 18.10
C PRO A 230 -22.05 5.67 16.95
N MET A 231 -21.04 4.84 17.18
CA MET A 231 -19.98 4.52 16.22
C MET A 231 -20.10 3.11 15.64
N TRP A 232 -19.59 2.95 14.42
CA TRP A 232 -19.47 1.66 13.70
C TRP A 232 -18.09 1.53 13.04
N GLY A 233 -17.35 0.48 13.42
CA GLY A 233 -16.03 0.17 12.86
C GLY A 233 -16.07 -0.42 11.45
N ALA A 234 -14.92 -0.52 10.79
CA ALA A 234 -14.78 -1.10 9.46
C ALA A 234 -15.42 -2.50 9.38
N GLY A 235 -16.13 -2.79 8.29
CA GLY A 235 -16.88 -4.04 8.08
C GLY A 235 -18.17 -4.17 8.91
N ASN A 236 -18.33 -3.43 10.02
CA ASN A 236 -19.52 -3.47 10.86
C ASN A 236 -20.57 -2.46 10.36
N ILE A 237 -21.33 -2.84 9.33
CA ILE A 237 -22.29 -1.96 8.65
C ILE A 237 -23.61 -1.88 9.43
N ALA A 238 -23.97 -0.67 9.88
CA ALA A 238 -25.22 -0.37 10.60
C ALA A 238 -26.46 -0.81 9.81
N SER A 239 -27.35 -1.62 10.40
CA SER A 239 -28.61 -1.98 9.75
C SER A 239 -29.70 -0.92 9.97
N ARG A 240 -30.62 -0.82 9.02
CA ARG A 240 -31.83 0.02 9.14
C ARG A 240 -32.59 -0.19 10.45
N ALA A 241 -32.55 -1.39 11.03
CA ALA A 241 -33.28 -1.70 12.26
C ALA A 241 -32.62 -1.10 13.51
N GLU A 242 -31.29 -0.99 13.55
CA GLU A 242 -30.54 -0.30 14.61
C GLU A 242 -30.68 1.22 14.44
N LEU A 243 -30.54 1.72 13.21
CA LEU A 243 -30.79 3.11 12.87
C LEU A 243 -32.23 3.54 13.25
N GLU A 244 -33.26 2.74 12.94
CA GLU A 244 -34.65 3.01 13.35
C GLU A 244 -34.86 2.91 14.88
N ALA A 245 -34.01 2.19 15.62
CA ALA A 245 -34.10 2.07 17.07
C ALA A 245 -33.59 3.33 17.80
N VAL A 246 -32.42 3.84 17.40
CA VAL A 246 -31.77 5.01 18.05
C VAL A 246 -32.28 6.37 17.52
N ARG A 247 -33.10 6.37 16.46
CA ARG A 247 -33.54 7.60 15.76
C ARG A 247 -34.38 8.57 16.60
N ASP A 248 -35.10 8.11 17.62
CA ASP A 248 -35.90 9.02 18.49
C ASP A 248 -34.99 9.76 19.50
N ASP A 249 -33.75 9.31 19.71
CA ASP A 249 -32.80 9.83 20.70
C ASP A 249 -31.60 10.59 20.06
N THR A 250 -31.14 10.20 18.86
CA THR A 250 -30.13 10.98 18.09
C THR A 250 -30.49 11.17 16.61
N ASP A 251 -29.85 12.16 15.97
CA ASP A 251 -29.84 12.35 14.50
C ASP A 251 -28.45 12.38 13.87
N MET A 252 -27.42 11.91 14.59
CA MET A 252 -26.05 11.80 14.08
C MET A 252 -25.41 10.45 14.47
N MET A 253 -24.58 9.91 13.58
CA MET A 253 -23.69 8.77 13.83
C MET A 253 -22.30 9.02 13.22
N ILE A 254 -21.32 8.19 13.56
CA ILE A 254 -19.99 8.18 12.92
C ILE A 254 -19.62 6.74 12.53
N THR A 255 -18.89 6.56 11.42
CA THR A 255 -18.54 5.24 10.87
C THR A 255 -17.24 5.28 10.10
N ALA A 256 -16.55 4.14 9.96
CA ALA A 256 -15.48 3.98 8.98
C ALA A 256 -15.96 4.35 7.56
N PHE A 257 -15.06 4.88 6.73
CA PHE A 257 -15.38 5.37 5.38
C PHE A 257 -15.93 4.28 4.45
N ASP A 258 -15.33 3.08 4.43
CA ASP A 258 -15.73 1.98 3.54
C ASP A 258 -17.16 1.51 3.77
N ASN A 259 -17.64 1.57 5.02
CA ASN A 259 -19.02 1.29 5.36
C ASN A 259 -19.97 2.25 4.62
N ILE A 260 -19.57 3.51 4.38
CA ILE A 260 -20.31 4.47 3.55
C ILE A 260 -20.05 4.19 2.06
N ALA A 261 -18.79 4.17 1.62
CA ALA A 261 -18.41 4.11 0.20
C ALA A 261 -18.93 2.84 -0.51
N ASN A 262 -18.73 1.67 0.10
CA ASN A 262 -19.10 0.38 -0.48
C ASN A 262 -20.58 0.01 -0.27
N ASN A 263 -21.36 0.78 0.49
CA ASN A 263 -22.77 0.46 0.79
C ASN A 263 -23.75 1.59 0.40
N PRO A 264 -24.16 1.69 -0.87
CA PRO A 264 -25.23 2.60 -1.31
C PRO A 264 -26.52 2.47 -0.50
N ARG A 265 -26.83 1.27 0.04
CA ARG A 265 -28.01 1.07 0.91
C ARG A 265 -27.91 1.75 2.26
N LEU A 266 -26.71 1.83 2.85
CA LEU A 266 -26.52 2.59 4.09
C LEU A 266 -26.75 4.08 3.78
N ARG A 267 -26.22 4.59 2.66
CA ARG A 267 -26.46 5.97 2.19
C ARG A 267 -27.96 6.24 1.98
N GLU A 268 -28.70 5.32 1.34
CA GLU A 268 -30.17 5.40 1.20
C GLU A 268 -30.89 5.40 2.55
N ASP A 269 -30.59 4.47 3.46
CA ASP A 269 -31.26 4.35 4.77
C ASP A 269 -30.98 5.57 5.67
N LEU A 270 -29.80 6.18 5.58
CA LEU A 270 -29.46 7.42 6.28
C LEU A 270 -30.25 8.63 5.79
N ASP A 271 -30.45 8.82 4.48
CA ASP A 271 -31.30 9.90 3.94
C ASP A 271 -32.79 9.67 4.27
N ASP A 272 -33.28 8.44 4.09
CA ASP A 272 -34.68 8.05 4.28
C ASP A 272 -35.13 8.17 5.76
N LEU A 273 -34.21 7.93 6.70
CA LEU A 273 -34.40 8.19 8.14
C LEU A 273 -33.99 9.62 8.55
N GLY A 274 -33.25 10.34 7.71
CA GLY A 274 -32.75 11.69 7.94
C GLY A 274 -31.73 11.78 9.07
N PHE A 275 -30.72 10.90 9.04
CA PHE A 275 -29.51 11.01 9.85
C PHE A 275 -28.50 11.98 9.20
N ARG A 276 -27.63 12.54 10.03
CA ARG A 276 -26.30 13.03 9.66
C ARG A 276 -25.30 11.91 9.91
N PHE A 277 -24.25 11.81 9.11
CA PHE A 277 -23.11 10.95 9.41
C PHE A 277 -21.81 11.74 9.34
N GLY A 278 -20.81 11.34 10.13
CA GLY A 278 -19.41 11.67 9.88
C GLY A 278 -18.63 10.40 9.55
N VAL A 279 -17.44 10.57 8.96
CA VAL A 279 -16.51 9.46 8.69
C VAL A 279 -15.16 9.68 9.35
N TYR A 280 -14.46 8.58 9.64
CA TYR A 280 -13.11 8.56 10.21
C TYR A 280 -12.31 7.37 9.65
N THR A 281 -10.98 7.38 9.66
CA THR A 281 -10.11 8.58 9.70
C THR A 281 -9.60 8.78 8.29
N LEU A 282 -9.75 9.98 7.74
CA LEU A 282 -9.37 10.29 6.36
C LEU A 282 -8.18 11.24 6.34
N ASN A 283 -7.13 10.85 5.65
CA ASN A 283 -5.85 11.57 5.62
C ASN A 283 -5.40 11.94 4.20
N GLU A 284 -6.24 11.66 3.20
CA GLU A 284 -5.96 11.86 1.77
C GLU A 284 -7.13 12.60 1.11
N ALA A 285 -6.86 13.40 0.07
CA ALA A 285 -7.83 14.34 -0.48
C ALA A 285 -9.01 13.65 -1.18
N GLU A 286 -8.77 12.54 -1.88
CA GLU A 286 -9.82 11.81 -2.62
C GLU A 286 -10.93 11.27 -1.69
N PRO A 287 -10.64 10.44 -0.66
CA PRO A 287 -11.65 10.02 0.31
C PRO A 287 -12.38 11.20 0.96
N MET A 288 -11.72 12.35 1.15
CA MET A 288 -12.38 13.55 1.69
C MET A 288 -13.39 14.17 0.71
N TYR A 289 -13.08 14.24 -0.58
CA TYR A 289 -14.06 14.65 -1.60
C TYR A 289 -15.24 13.68 -1.64
N ASP A 290 -14.95 12.38 -1.72
CA ASP A 290 -15.94 11.34 -1.94
C ASP A 290 -16.91 11.21 -0.74
N ALA A 291 -16.37 11.28 0.48
CA ALA A 291 -17.18 11.38 1.70
C ALA A 291 -18.15 12.57 1.70
N VAL A 292 -17.73 13.73 1.18
CA VAL A 292 -18.55 14.93 1.12
C VAL A 292 -19.63 14.84 0.03
N ASP A 293 -19.33 14.29 -1.15
CA ASP A 293 -20.34 14.13 -2.20
C ASP A 293 -21.34 12.99 -1.87
N TYR A 294 -20.94 11.98 -1.07
CA TYR A 294 -21.87 11.08 -0.36
C TYR A 294 -22.72 11.76 0.73
N GLY A 295 -22.41 13.01 1.09
CA GLY A 295 -23.20 13.83 1.99
C GLY A 295 -22.76 13.83 3.46
N ALA A 296 -21.48 13.53 3.74
CA ALA A 296 -20.94 13.60 5.10
C ALA A 296 -21.18 14.99 5.71
N SER A 297 -21.55 15.00 6.99
CA SER A 297 -21.68 16.21 7.80
C SER A 297 -20.38 16.56 8.55
N GLY A 298 -19.38 15.70 8.46
CA GLY A 298 -18.06 15.91 9.03
C GLY A 298 -17.08 14.80 8.68
N ILE A 299 -15.79 15.09 8.79
CA ILE A 299 -14.68 14.16 8.61
C ILE A 299 -13.72 14.33 9.78
N ALA A 300 -13.28 13.20 10.35
CA ALA A 300 -12.13 13.14 11.25
C ALA A 300 -10.85 12.87 10.45
N THR A 301 -9.84 13.69 10.71
CA THR A 301 -8.56 13.69 9.98
C THR A 301 -7.41 14.01 10.90
N ASP A 302 -6.25 13.44 10.60
CA ASP A 302 -4.97 13.74 11.24
C ASP A 302 -4.36 15.05 10.71
N TYR A 303 -4.87 15.55 9.57
CA TYR A 303 -4.41 16.75 8.85
C TYR A 303 -5.49 17.85 8.69
N PRO A 304 -5.96 18.50 9.77
CA PRO A 304 -7.02 19.52 9.72
C PRO A 304 -6.81 20.68 8.74
N THR A 305 -5.56 21.06 8.43
CA THR A 305 -5.24 22.09 7.42
C THR A 305 -5.72 21.71 6.03
N MET A 306 -5.42 20.49 5.56
CA MET A 306 -5.83 20.02 4.24
C MET A 306 -7.36 20.00 4.12
N LEU A 307 -8.06 19.36 5.06
CA LEU A 307 -9.53 19.35 5.08
C LEU A 307 -10.12 20.77 5.15
N ARG A 308 -9.46 21.72 5.84
CA ARG A 308 -9.87 23.14 5.87
C ARG A 308 -9.72 23.76 4.49
N GLU A 309 -8.63 23.52 3.77
CA GLU A 309 -8.41 24.08 2.43
C GLU A 309 -9.33 23.46 1.38
N LEU A 310 -9.57 22.14 1.41
CA LEU A 310 -10.58 21.47 0.58
C LEU A 310 -11.98 22.06 0.80
N VAL A 311 -12.35 22.36 2.05
CA VAL A 311 -13.60 23.08 2.40
C VAL A 311 -13.58 24.56 1.94
N ALA A 312 -12.41 25.23 1.98
CA ALA A 312 -12.30 26.66 1.73
C ALA A 312 -12.07 27.05 0.26
N SER A 313 -11.57 26.14 -0.58
CA SER A 313 -11.42 26.31 -2.03
C SER A 313 -12.76 26.45 -2.75
N GLY A 314 -13.84 25.97 -2.12
CA GLY A 314 -15.20 25.97 -2.68
C GLY A 314 -15.54 24.73 -3.51
N LEU A 315 -14.61 23.78 -3.68
CA LEU A 315 -14.87 22.52 -4.38
C LEU A 315 -16.03 21.72 -3.76
N LEU A 316 -16.20 21.81 -2.44
CA LEU A 316 -17.30 21.19 -1.69
C LEU A 316 -18.63 21.99 -1.73
N ASP A 317 -18.64 23.22 -2.24
CA ASP A 317 -19.80 24.12 -2.20
C ASP A 317 -20.40 24.31 -3.61
N ARG A 318 -20.95 23.23 -4.16
CA ARG A 318 -21.75 23.19 -5.42
C ARG A 318 -23.11 23.92 -5.30
N ASP A 319 -23.04 25.18 -4.90
CA ASP A 319 -24.00 26.28 -5.15
C ASP A 319 -23.20 27.59 -5.47
N PHE A 320 -21.94 27.45 -5.92
CA PHE A 320 -21.16 28.50 -6.59
C PHE A 320 -21.90 28.98 -7.83
N ASP A 321 -22.62 30.09 -7.69
CA ASP A 321 -22.98 30.98 -8.80
C ASP A 321 -21.63 31.60 -9.23
N PRO A 322 -21.02 31.15 -10.35
CA PRO A 322 -19.70 31.61 -10.72
C PRO A 322 -19.74 33.11 -11.04
N PRO A 323 -18.59 33.77 -11.21
CA PRO A 323 -18.54 34.95 -12.06
C PRO A 323 -19.24 34.61 -13.40
N GLU A 324 -20.39 35.23 -13.67
CA GLU A 324 -20.89 35.31 -15.06
C GLU A 324 -19.81 36.09 -15.83
N ASP A 325 -19.15 35.41 -16.78
CA ASP A 325 -17.91 35.81 -17.47
C ASP A 325 -16.65 35.66 -16.55
N GLU A 326 -15.60 34.87 -16.83
CA GLU A 326 -15.26 33.97 -17.96
C GLU A 326 -14.48 32.71 -17.44
N THR A 327 -14.91 31.48 -17.77
CA THR A 327 -14.03 30.28 -17.78
C THR A 327 -13.72 30.00 -19.24
N GLU A 328 -12.49 30.30 -19.66
CA GLU A 328 -12.03 30.01 -21.01
C GLU A 328 -11.65 28.52 -21.12
N ARG A 329 -11.98 27.93 -22.27
CA ARG A 329 -11.77 26.52 -22.62
C ARG A 329 -11.16 26.46 -24.01
N TYR A 330 -10.08 25.70 -24.12
CA TYR A 330 -9.33 25.49 -25.35
C TYR A 330 -9.42 24.01 -25.69
N SER A 331 -9.86 23.68 -26.90
CA SER A 331 -10.19 22.31 -27.31
C SER A 331 -9.39 21.94 -28.55
N PHE A 332 -8.54 20.92 -28.45
CA PHE A 332 -7.72 20.39 -29.54
C PHE A 332 -8.16 18.95 -29.84
N GLU A 333 -8.31 18.59 -31.10
CA GLU A 333 -8.91 17.32 -31.53
C GLU A 333 -8.35 16.90 -32.89
N SER A 334 -7.77 15.70 -32.97
CA SER A 334 -7.28 15.08 -34.20
C SER A 334 -8.20 13.95 -34.65
N GLY A 335 -7.68 12.94 -35.36
CA GLY A 335 -8.37 11.65 -35.53
C GLY A 335 -8.11 10.68 -34.37
N TYR A 336 -7.05 10.94 -33.59
CA TYR A 336 -6.47 10.02 -32.61
C TYR A 336 -6.61 10.49 -31.15
N TYR A 337 -6.75 11.79 -30.90
CA TYR A 337 -6.96 12.31 -29.55
C TYR A 337 -7.95 13.49 -29.49
N GLN A 338 -8.47 13.73 -28.29
CA GLN A 338 -9.23 14.92 -27.91
C GLN A 338 -8.76 15.44 -26.56
N VAL A 339 -8.34 16.71 -26.50
CA VAL A 339 -7.86 17.43 -25.32
C VAL A 339 -8.72 18.67 -25.08
N GLU A 340 -9.14 18.94 -23.83
CA GLU A 340 -9.74 20.23 -23.44
C GLU A 340 -9.10 20.79 -22.18
N VAL A 341 -8.54 22.00 -22.29
CA VAL A 341 -7.83 22.71 -21.23
C VAL A 341 -8.69 23.86 -20.72
N VAL A 342 -8.83 24.00 -19.39
CA VAL A 342 -9.37 25.21 -18.74
C VAL A 342 -8.22 26.08 -18.24
N THR A 343 -8.50 27.37 -17.97
CA THR A 343 -7.55 28.31 -17.36
C THR A 343 -8.03 28.92 -16.05
N SER A 344 -9.22 28.57 -15.57
CA SER A 344 -9.87 29.21 -14.41
C SER A 344 -10.89 28.28 -13.75
N PRO A 345 -10.87 28.07 -12.42
CA PRO A 345 -10.10 28.83 -11.42
C PRO A 345 -8.60 28.52 -11.38
N SER A 346 -8.21 27.34 -11.87
CA SER A 346 -6.85 26.84 -12.09
C SER A 346 -6.72 26.30 -13.52
N PRO A 347 -5.51 26.24 -14.10
CA PRO A 347 -5.29 25.55 -15.37
C PRO A 347 -5.17 24.03 -15.16
N GLU A 348 -5.81 23.26 -16.05
CA GLU A 348 -5.94 21.80 -15.96
C GLU A 348 -6.43 21.24 -17.31
N ILE A 349 -5.97 20.03 -17.70
CA ILE A 349 -6.65 19.27 -18.75
C ILE A 349 -7.89 18.59 -18.13
N VAL A 350 -9.07 19.06 -18.50
CA VAL A 350 -10.37 18.57 -17.98
C VAL A 350 -11.09 17.62 -18.94
N ARG A 351 -10.41 17.25 -20.03
CA ARG A 351 -10.85 16.27 -21.02
C ARG A 351 -9.62 15.70 -21.72
N LEU A 352 -9.45 14.38 -21.68
CA LEU A 352 -8.42 13.66 -22.43
C LEU A 352 -9.02 12.33 -22.87
N GLY A 353 -8.80 11.95 -24.13
CA GLY A 353 -9.25 10.68 -24.66
C GLY A 353 -8.69 10.37 -26.04
N PHE A 354 -8.61 9.08 -26.37
CA PHE A 354 -7.87 8.56 -27.51
C PHE A 354 -8.69 7.61 -28.40
N ASP A 355 -8.37 7.56 -29.68
CA ASP A 355 -8.87 6.61 -30.69
C ASP A 355 -7.71 6.13 -31.57
N PRO A 356 -7.01 5.03 -31.19
CA PRO A 356 -5.90 4.49 -31.97
C PRO A 356 -6.24 4.06 -33.41
N GLU A 357 -7.53 3.92 -33.80
CA GLU A 357 -7.91 3.67 -35.20
C GLU A 357 -7.87 4.94 -36.08
N GLY A 358 -7.75 6.12 -35.47
CA GLY A 358 -7.76 7.41 -36.18
C GLY A 358 -9.14 7.81 -36.75
N GLU A 359 -10.24 7.19 -36.29
CA GLU A 359 -11.60 7.45 -36.79
C GLU A 359 -12.33 8.60 -36.05
N GLY A 360 -11.77 9.12 -34.94
CA GLY A 360 -12.32 10.22 -34.14
C GLY A 360 -13.39 9.80 -33.12
N ASN A 361 -13.40 8.55 -32.68
CA ASN A 361 -14.33 7.96 -31.70
C ASN A 361 -13.80 7.99 -30.25
N HIS A 362 -12.97 8.99 -29.92
CA HIS A 362 -12.15 9.10 -28.71
C HIS A 362 -12.79 8.53 -27.42
N ARG A 363 -12.17 7.49 -26.85
CA ARG A 363 -12.44 6.97 -25.52
C ARG A 363 -11.92 7.96 -24.49
N GLU A 364 -12.79 8.51 -23.66
CA GLU A 364 -12.40 9.30 -22.50
C GLU A 364 -11.52 8.48 -21.56
N ILE A 365 -10.38 9.03 -21.14
CA ILE A 365 -9.48 8.37 -20.18
C ILE A 365 -9.32 9.12 -18.86
N LEU A 366 -9.71 10.39 -18.71
CA LEU A 366 -9.49 11.07 -17.42
C LEU A 366 -10.38 10.52 -16.31
N ASN A 367 -9.75 10.32 -15.16
CA ASN A 367 -10.41 9.94 -13.90
C ASN A 367 -9.86 10.83 -12.78
N PRO A 368 -10.19 12.14 -12.75
CA PRO A 368 -9.53 13.12 -11.89
C PRO A 368 -9.86 12.87 -10.41
N THR A 369 -9.10 11.99 -9.80
CA THR A 369 -9.27 11.46 -8.45
C THR A 369 -8.32 12.14 -7.48
N THR A 370 -7.06 12.31 -7.88
CA THR A 370 -5.98 12.67 -6.96
C THR A 370 -5.32 14.00 -7.28
N ARG A 371 -4.57 14.07 -8.39
CA ARG A 371 -3.77 15.26 -8.77
C ARG A 371 -4.20 15.85 -10.10
N GLY A 372 -4.94 15.13 -10.94
CA GLY A 372 -5.33 15.55 -12.28
C GLY A 372 -4.13 15.78 -13.20
N THR A 373 -4.39 16.23 -14.44
CA THR A 373 -3.34 16.59 -15.39
C THR A 373 -3.07 18.10 -15.30
N LEU A 374 -2.33 18.51 -14.28
CA LEU A 374 -1.87 19.89 -14.06
C LEU A 374 -0.50 19.97 -13.36
N PRO A 375 0.23 21.09 -13.49
CA PRO A 375 1.44 21.35 -12.70
C PRO A 375 1.15 21.39 -11.19
N PHE A 376 2.06 20.90 -10.34
CA PHE A 376 1.89 20.96 -8.89
C PHE A 376 3.17 21.25 -8.10
N VAL A 377 3.02 21.75 -6.86
CA VAL A 377 4.11 22.00 -5.90
C VAL A 377 3.68 21.65 -4.47
N GLY A 378 4.56 20.98 -3.72
CA GLY A 378 4.44 20.72 -2.28
C GLY A 378 5.50 21.50 -1.48
N VAL A 379 5.08 22.41 -0.61
CA VAL A 379 5.97 23.28 0.21
C VAL A 379 5.69 23.08 1.70
N GLY A 380 6.73 22.72 2.46
CA GLY A 380 6.71 22.44 3.90
C GLY A 380 6.09 21.09 4.28
N GLN A 381 5.64 20.30 3.31
CA GLN A 381 5.09 18.96 3.46
C GLN A 381 4.99 18.26 2.10
N PHE A 382 5.01 16.93 2.11
CA PHE A 382 4.65 16.07 0.97
C PHE A 382 3.16 16.26 0.59
N SER A 383 2.76 15.83 -0.62
CA SER A 383 1.46 16.14 -1.27
C SER A 383 1.39 17.56 -1.89
N PRO A 384 0.63 17.80 -2.98
CA PRO A 384 0.53 19.12 -3.59
C PRO A 384 -0.39 20.03 -2.75
N VAL A 385 0.15 21.16 -2.28
CA VAL A 385 -0.53 22.02 -1.29
C VAL A 385 -0.59 23.51 -1.64
N GLU A 386 0.15 23.95 -2.67
CA GLU A 386 0.00 25.30 -3.21
C GLU A 386 -0.95 25.29 -4.43
N PRO A 387 -2.14 25.92 -4.34
CA PRO A 387 -3.13 25.88 -5.43
C PRO A 387 -2.74 26.80 -6.58
N LEU A 388 -2.77 26.31 -7.82
CA LEU A 388 -2.57 27.13 -9.01
C LEU A 388 -3.68 28.20 -9.14
N GLY A 389 -3.30 29.42 -9.54
CA GLY A 389 -4.22 30.46 -9.98
C GLY A 389 -4.35 30.55 -11.51
N GLN A 390 -5.08 31.54 -12.00
CA GLN A 390 -5.22 31.82 -13.43
C GLN A 390 -3.89 32.34 -14.04
N PRO A 391 -3.48 31.89 -15.26
CA PRO A 391 -2.33 32.44 -15.97
C PRO A 391 -2.41 33.95 -16.22
N ALA A 392 -1.25 34.58 -16.40
CA ALA A 392 -1.09 36.00 -16.62
C ALA A 392 -1.31 36.43 -18.09
N GLU A 393 -0.90 35.59 -19.05
CA GLU A 393 -1.21 35.71 -20.47
C GLU A 393 -1.49 34.30 -21.07
N VAL A 394 -2.30 34.23 -22.12
CA VAL A 394 -2.67 32.98 -22.80
C VAL A 394 -2.50 33.17 -24.30
N VAL A 395 -1.77 32.26 -24.94
CA VAL A 395 -1.47 32.29 -26.37
C VAL A 395 -2.02 31.03 -27.04
N GLU A 396 -2.96 31.22 -27.96
CA GLU A 396 -3.64 30.18 -28.75
C GLU A 396 -3.25 30.36 -30.22
N GLU A 397 -2.61 29.37 -30.83
CA GLU A 397 -2.44 29.25 -32.29
C GLU A 397 -3.21 28.01 -32.81
N ASP A 398 -3.18 27.72 -34.12
CA ASP A 398 -4.01 26.65 -34.72
C ASP A 398 -3.62 25.22 -34.21
N ASP A 399 -2.39 25.09 -33.70
CA ASP A 399 -1.65 23.86 -33.35
C ASP A 399 -0.93 23.93 -31.98
N ARG A 400 -1.21 24.95 -31.15
CA ARG A 400 -0.44 25.24 -29.91
C ARG A 400 -1.22 26.03 -28.87
N LEU A 401 -0.99 25.74 -27.59
CA LEU A 401 -1.46 26.51 -26.43
C LEU A 401 -0.29 26.82 -25.47
N VAL A 402 -0.15 28.08 -25.06
CA VAL A 402 0.80 28.50 -24.02
C VAL A 402 0.05 29.26 -22.92
N LEU A 403 0.29 28.87 -21.67
CA LEU A 403 -0.27 29.46 -20.46
C LEU A 403 0.87 30.12 -19.66
N GLU A 404 1.12 31.41 -19.87
CA GLU A 404 2.24 32.14 -19.26
C GLU A 404 1.89 32.63 -17.84
N GLY A 405 2.81 32.48 -16.89
CA GLY A 405 2.78 33.12 -15.57
C GLY A 405 1.69 32.62 -14.64
N ILE A 406 1.42 31.31 -14.62
CA ILE A 406 0.48 30.66 -13.69
C ILE A 406 1.04 30.79 -12.25
N PRO A 407 0.37 31.50 -11.32
CA PRO A 407 0.89 31.68 -9.97
C PRO A 407 0.62 30.46 -9.08
N VAL A 408 1.62 30.06 -8.31
CA VAL A 408 1.57 28.91 -7.40
C VAL A 408 1.22 29.40 -5.98
N GLY A 409 -0.07 29.33 -5.64
CA GLY A 409 -0.58 29.54 -4.29
C GLY A 409 -0.22 30.89 -3.66
N ALA A 410 0.55 30.85 -2.57
CA ALA A 410 1.05 32.04 -1.86
C ALA A 410 2.54 32.35 -2.13
N GLU A 411 3.22 31.48 -2.87
CA GLU A 411 4.67 31.49 -3.02
C GLU A 411 5.16 32.49 -4.09
N PRO A 412 6.46 32.87 -4.06
CA PRO A 412 7.06 33.65 -5.13
C PRO A 412 7.39 32.77 -6.35
N ILE A 413 6.47 31.87 -6.72
CA ILE A 413 6.66 30.88 -7.80
C ILE A 413 5.58 31.09 -8.86
N THR A 414 5.99 31.10 -10.13
CA THR A 414 5.08 30.96 -11.29
C THR A 414 5.55 29.86 -12.22
N VAL A 415 4.63 29.23 -12.95
CA VAL A 415 4.94 28.27 -14.02
C VAL A 415 4.36 28.73 -15.35
N ASP A 416 5.16 28.63 -16.40
CA ASP A 416 4.73 28.71 -17.80
C ASP A 416 4.47 27.27 -18.27
N TRP A 417 3.34 26.99 -18.90
CA TRP A 417 2.98 25.66 -19.40
C TRP A 417 2.65 25.71 -20.90
N GLU A 418 3.35 24.90 -21.69
CA GLU A 418 3.28 24.86 -23.14
C GLU A 418 2.78 23.48 -23.62
N LEU A 419 1.92 23.49 -24.64
CA LEU A 419 1.31 22.32 -25.28
C LEU A 419 1.36 22.51 -26.80
N ASP A 420 2.00 21.60 -27.54
CA ASP A 420 2.10 21.61 -29.01
C ASP A 420 1.45 20.33 -29.58
N PHE A 421 0.58 20.49 -30.58
CA PHE A 421 -0.37 19.46 -31.03
C PHE A 421 -0.10 18.99 -32.48
N GLU A 422 0.24 17.72 -32.68
CA GLU A 422 0.49 17.10 -33.99
C GLU A 422 -0.63 16.10 -34.37
N ASP A 423 -0.56 15.44 -35.54
CA ASP A 423 -1.67 14.60 -36.04
C ASP A 423 -2.01 13.41 -35.10
N GLU A 424 -1.01 12.71 -34.52
CA GLU A 424 -1.19 11.44 -33.80
C GLU A 424 -0.87 11.51 -32.29
N TRP A 425 -0.11 12.52 -31.85
CA TRP A 425 0.33 12.74 -30.47
C TRP A 425 0.38 14.25 -30.15
N PHE A 426 0.62 14.62 -28.89
CA PHE A 426 0.93 15.99 -28.48
C PHE A 426 2.11 16.04 -27.50
N ASP A 427 2.91 17.10 -27.58
CA ASP A 427 4.03 17.36 -26.67
C ASP A 427 3.60 18.38 -25.60
N HIS A 428 4.22 18.34 -24.42
CA HIS A 428 4.14 19.44 -23.46
C HIS A 428 5.47 19.70 -22.73
N GLU A 429 5.65 20.95 -22.32
CA GLU A 429 6.82 21.46 -21.60
C GLU A 429 6.35 22.39 -20.46
N MET A 430 7.12 22.47 -19.38
CA MET A 430 6.89 23.46 -18.32
C MET A 430 8.16 24.27 -18.08
N THR A 431 8.03 25.53 -17.68
CA THR A 431 9.14 26.34 -17.19
C THR A 431 8.76 26.98 -15.86
N TRP A 432 9.54 26.71 -14.82
CA TRP A 432 9.29 27.18 -13.47
C TRP A 432 10.16 28.40 -13.14
N HIS A 433 9.55 29.40 -12.51
CA HIS A 433 10.21 30.64 -12.11
C HIS A 433 10.10 30.84 -10.60
N VAL A 434 11.22 30.89 -9.91
CA VAL A 434 11.34 31.21 -8.48
C VAL A 434 11.84 32.65 -8.35
N ASP A 435 10.92 33.58 -8.06
CA ASP A 435 11.11 35.02 -8.07
C ASP A 435 11.45 35.59 -6.66
N GLY A 436 11.70 34.71 -5.67
CA GLY A 436 12.05 35.08 -4.29
C GLY A 436 12.17 33.90 -3.30
N GLU A 437 12.41 34.24 -2.04
CA GLU A 437 12.50 33.33 -0.88
C GLU A 437 11.15 32.61 -0.60
N ILE A 438 11.11 31.29 -0.83
CA ILE A 438 9.96 30.39 -0.59
C ILE A 438 9.72 30.23 0.92
N ARG A 439 8.48 29.97 1.35
CA ARG A 439 8.08 29.99 2.78
C ARG A 439 8.63 28.85 3.65
N ASP A 440 9.04 27.74 3.05
CA ASP A 440 9.43 26.46 3.69
C ASP A 440 10.20 25.60 2.66
N ASP A 441 10.77 24.46 3.10
CA ASP A 441 11.45 23.52 2.21
C ASP A 441 10.49 22.88 1.18
N VAL A 442 10.98 22.61 -0.04
CA VAL A 442 10.19 22.06 -1.15
C VAL A 442 10.31 20.54 -1.18
N TYR A 443 9.18 19.83 -1.13
CA TYR A 443 9.10 18.36 -1.05
C TYR A 443 8.83 17.69 -2.40
N GLN A 444 8.26 18.43 -3.34
CA GLN A 444 7.97 17.99 -4.70
C GLN A 444 7.56 19.19 -5.56
N VAL A 445 7.97 19.16 -6.82
CA VAL A 445 7.44 19.93 -7.96
C VAL A 445 7.15 18.91 -9.04
N GLY A 446 6.26 19.18 -9.99
CA GLY A 446 6.09 18.31 -11.16
C GLY A 446 4.72 18.36 -11.81
N TRP A 447 4.34 17.26 -12.44
CA TRP A 447 3.04 17.02 -13.08
C TRP A 447 2.71 15.52 -13.01
N GLY A 448 1.55 15.11 -13.52
CA GLY A 448 1.22 13.70 -13.66
C GLY A 448 0.02 13.42 -14.57
N LEU A 449 -0.18 12.15 -14.89
CA LEU A 449 -1.25 11.64 -15.73
C LEU A 449 -2.20 10.80 -14.86
N ASP A 450 -3.47 11.22 -14.79
CA ASP A 450 -4.51 10.71 -13.87
C ASP A 450 -5.63 10.05 -14.70
N THR A 451 -5.56 8.71 -14.86
CA THR A 451 -6.32 7.97 -15.88
C THR A 451 -7.39 7.05 -15.28
N GLY A 452 -8.34 6.60 -16.10
CA GLY A 452 -9.32 5.56 -15.78
C GLY A 452 -8.89 4.18 -16.26
N LEU A 453 -7.59 3.97 -16.45
CA LEU A 453 -7.00 2.70 -16.87
C LEU A 453 -6.40 2.00 -15.63
N PRO A 454 -6.72 0.72 -15.39
CA PRO A 454 -6.44 0.03 -14.11
C PRO A 454 -4.98 -0.35 -13.91
N TYR A 455 -4.19 -0.47 -14.98
CA TYR A 455 -2.79 -0.87 -14.93
C TYR A 455 -1.89 0.28 -15.36
N LEU A 456 -0.68 0.30 -14.83
CA LEU A 456 0.33 1.33 -15.12
C LEU A 456 1.74 0.82 -14.85
N GLY A 457 2.72 1.34 -15.58
CA GLY A 457 4.09 0.82 -15.59
C GLY A 457 5.03 1.65 -16.46
N ASP A 458 6.22 1.12 -16.71
CA ASP A 458 7.30 1.77 -17.47
C ASP A 458 8.23 0.74 -18.14
N ASN A 459 9.35 1.21 -18.71
CA ASN A 459 10.35 0.38 -19.39
C ASN A 459 10.89 -0.81 -18.56
N ASP A 460 10.95 -0.66 -17.23
CA ASP A 460 11.47 -1.70 -16.34
C ASP A 460 10.36 -2.63 -15.80
N VAL A 461 9.16 -2.09 -15.54
CA VAL A 461 8.06 -2.81 -14.90
C VAL A 461 6.72 -2.42 -15.53
N LEU A 462 6.14 -3.32 -16.34
CA LEU A 462 4.91 -3.07 -17.11
C LEU A 462 3.60 -3.04 -16.28
N ASP A 463 3.58 -3.68 -15.10
CA ASP A 463 2.52 -3.60 -14.08
C ASP A 463 3.15 -3.26 -12.71
N ARG A 464 3.11 -1.97 -12.34
CA ARG A 464 3.54 -1.43 -11.02
C ARG A 464 2.31 -1.12 -10.18
N GLU A 465 2.14 -1.76 -9.02
CA GLU A 465 1.01 -1.38 -8.15
C GLU A 465 1.19 0.00 -7.50
N ARG A 466 2.33 0.21 -6.83
CA ARG A 466 2.68 1.46 -6.16
C ARG A 466 4.18 1.52 -5.91
N GLY A 467 4.80 2.67 -6.13
CA GLY A 467 6.21 2.84 -5.81
C GLY A 467 6.85 4.06 -6.47
N HIS A 468 8.15 4.20 -6.21
CA HIS A 468 9.02 5.17 -6.85
C HIS A 468 9.89 4.46 -7.92
N ALA A 469 10.24 5.17 -8.99
CA ALA A 469 11.31 4.82 -9.91
C ALA A 469 12.27 6.01 -10.00
N ILE A 470 13.56 5.76 -9.84
CA ILE A 470 14.63 6.77 -9.86
C ILE A 470 15.80 6.09 -10.59
N PRO A 471 16.34 6.63 -11.71
CA PRO A 471 16.00 7.90 -12.38
C PRO A 471 14.60 7.92 -13.04
N PHE A 472 14.29 8.97 -13.79
CA PHE A 472 13.11 8.98 -14.67
C PHE A 472 13.16 7.83 -15.68
N SER A 473 12.06 7.08 -15.76
CA SER A 473 11.81 6.09 -16.81
C SER A 473 11.71 6.78 -18.19
N ASP A 474 12.28 6.15 -19.23
CA ASP A 474 12.32 6.65 -20.62
C ASP A 474 10.91 6.90 -21.18
N TRP A 475 9.96 6.11 -20.71
CA TRP A 475 8.52 6.26 -20.91
C TRP A 475 7.74 5.56 -19.80
N THR A 476 6.48 5.98 -19.60
CA THR A 476 5.51 5.28 -18.76
C THR A 476 4.24 4.98 -19.55
N ILE A 477 3.52 3.93 -19.13
CA ILE A 477 2.23 3.52 -19.68
C ILE A 477 1.14 3.51 -18.62
N ASN A 478 -0.09 3.82 -19.05
CA ASN A 478 -1.35 3.47 -18.38
C ASN A 478 -2.18 2.65 -19.37
N TRP A 479 -2.71 1.48 -19.01
CA TRP A 479 -3.27 0.55 -20.00
C TRP A 479 -4.45 -0.33 -19.52
N ASP A 480 -5.22 -0.84 -20.49
CA ASP A 480 -6.08 -2.03 -20.39
C ASP A 480 -6.10 -2.84 -21.70
N ASP A 481 -6.85 -3.95 -21.73
CA ASP A 481 -6.98 -4.91 -22.84
C ASP A 481 -7.10 -4.27 -24.25
N ASP A 482 -7.75 -3.11 -24.36
CA ASP A 482 -8.12 -2.45 -25.64
C ASP A 482 -7.38 -1.10 -25.86
N LEU A 483 -6.54 -0.62 -24.92
CA LEU A 483 -5.90 0.70 -25.00
C LEU A 483 -4.63 0.82 -24.11
N THR A 484 -3.49 1.16 -24.70
CA THR A 484 -2.33 1.72 -23.99
C THR A 484 -2.22 3.22 -24.23
N VAL A 485 -1.95 3.99 -23.18
CA VAL A 485 -1.63 5.42 -23.22
C VAL A 485 -0.20 5.60 -22.73
N VAL A 486 0.63 6.30 -23.50
CA VAL A 486 2.06 6.50 -23.24
C VAL A 486 2.32 7.95 -22.85
N ALA A 487 3.20 8.16 -21.88
CA ALA A 487 3.92 9.41 -21.68
C ALA A 487 5.43 9.13 -21.78
N ALA A 488 6.07 9.62 -22.85
CA ALA A 488 7.49 9.43 -23.16
C ALA A 488 8.32 10.68 -22.87
N TYR A 489 9.58 10.52 -22.48
CA TYR A 489 10.48 11.58 -22.02
C TYR A 489 11.57 11.96 -23.04
N GLU A 490 12.00 13.23 -23.06
CA GLU A 490 13.10 13.71 -23.92
C GLU A 490 14.47 13.57 -23.24
N ASP A 491 15.41 12.88 -23.90
CA ASP A 491 16.81 12.67 -23.52
C ASP A 491 17.54 13.98 -23.21
N ASP A 492 18.47 13.96 -22.26
CA ASP A 492 19.24 15.13 -21.80
C ASP A 492 18.37 16.31 -21.29
N SER A 493 17.02 16.17 -21.23
CA SER A 493 16.14 17.22 -20.73
C SER A 493 16.10 17.28 -19.19
N ALA A 494 15.46 18.33 -18.64
CA ALA A 494 15.64 18.70 -17.25
C ALA A 494 14.98 17.71 -16.27
N TRP A 495 15.78 17.27 -15.28
CA TRP A 495 15.43 16.38 -14.17
C TRP A 495 15.38 14.87 -14.46
N ALA A 496 16.11 14.42 -15.48
CA ALA A 496 16.25 12.99 -15.79
C ALA A 496 16.72 12.13 -14.59
N ASP A 497 17.58 12.67 -13.72
CA ASP A 497 18.14 11.96 -12.55
C ASP A 497 17.18 11.89 -11.32
N ASP A 498 15.99 12.51 -11.37
CA ASP A 498 15.05 12.60 -10.24
C ASP A 498 13.93 11.51 -10.31
N ASP A 499 12.75 11.72 -9.71
CA ASP A 499 11.77 10.67 -9.29
C ASP A 499 10.46 10.54 -10.11
N VAL A 500 10.00 9.31 -10.36
CA VAL A 500 8.67 8.96 -10.91
C VAL A 500 7.85 8.16 -9.89
N PHE A 501 6.63 8.60 -9.58
CA PHE A 501 5.75 7.92 -8.62
C PHE A 501 4.52 7.28 -9.26
N PHE A 502 4.30 5.99 -8.99
CA PHE A 502 3.23 5.16 -9.53
C PHE A 502 2.19 4.79 -8.46
N SER A 503 0.91 4.70 -8.82
CA SER A 503 -0.17 4.31 -7.89
C SER A 503 -1.45 3.82 -8.60
N THR A 504 -1.60 2.51 -8.80
CA THR A 504 -2.84 1.83 -9.31
C THR A 504 -4.07 2.11 -8.45
N ALA A 505 -3.92 2.21 -7.13
CA ALA A 505 -5.01 2.62 -6.22
C ALA A 505 -5.66 3.96 -6.62
N HIS A 506 -4.95 4.77 -7.41
CA HIS A 506 -5.35 6.07 -7.92
C HIS A 506 -5.27 6.14 -9.47
N ASN A 507 -4.94 5.04 -10.16
CA ASN A 507 -4.66 4.96 -11.61
C ASN A 507 -3.73 6.08 -12.15
N PHE A 508 -2.73 6.46 -11.33
CA PHE A 508 -2.00 7.71 -11.45
C PHE A 508 -0.48 7.48 -11.57
N THR A 509 0.13 8.23 -12.49
CA THR A 509 1.59 8.30 -12.69
C THR A 509 2.04 9.76 -12.54
N ALA A 510 3.06 10.02 -11.71
CA ALA A 510 3.60 11.34 -11.44
C ALA A 510 5.07 11.42 -11.81
N TRP A 511 5.51 12.58 -12.29
CA TRP A 511 6.92 12.93 -12.32
C TRP A 511 7.15 13.98 -11.25
N THR A 512 8.05 13.67 -10.32
CA THR A 512 8.29 14.39 -9.07
C THR A 512 9.74 14.91 -8.95
N PRO A 513 10.21 15.73 -9.92
CA PRO A 513 11.60 16.20 -10.09
C PRO A 513 12.29 16.94 -8.93
N LEU A 514 11.61 17.23 -7.82
CA LEU A 514 12.24 17.76 -6.61
C LEU A 514 11.87 16.96 -5.36
N TRP A 515 11.64 15.65 -5.51
CA TRP A 515 11.39 14.75 -4.38
C TRP A 515 12.65 14.55 -3.55
N GLU A 516 12.55 14.82 -2.24
CA GLU A 516 13.60 14.52 -1.28
C GLU A 516 12.98 14.33 0.11
N SER A 517 13.40 13.29 0.84
CA SER A 517 12.85 12.99 2.17
C SER A 517 13.27 14.07 3.18
N GLY A 518 12.31 14.91 3.56
CA GLY A 518 12.51 16.10 4.40
C GLY A 518 12.45 17.44 3.64
N GLY A 519 12.46 17.41 2.31
CA GLY A 519 12.42 18.58 1.43
C GLY A 519 13.75 19.33 1.29
N ARG A 520 13.86 20.19 0.26
CA ARG A 520 15.07 20.95 -0.09
C ARG A 520 14.82 22.45 -0.33
N GLU A 521 15.82 23.29 -0.05
CA GLU A 521 15.82 24.71 -0.46
C GLU A 521 15.82 24.80 -2.00
N TRP A 522 14.88 25.54 -2.59
CA TRP A 522 14.83 25.81 -4.05
C TRP A 522 15.22 27.28 -4.31
N GLU A 523 16.39 27.51 -4.95
CA GLU A 523 16.96 28.86 -5.12
C GLU A 523 16.20 29.75 -6.13
N GLU A 524 16.34 31.09 -5.99
CA GLU A 524 15.85 32.08 -6.98
C GLU A 524 16.41 31.77 -8.39
N GLY A 525 15.54 31.43 -9.35
CA GLY A 525 15.98 30.95 -10.66
C GLY A 525 14.86 30.67 -11.67
N THR A 526 15.28 30.22 -12.86
CA THR A 526 14.41 29.61 -13.88
C THR A 526 14.84 28.16 -14.04
N TYR A 527 13.89 27.23 -14.06
CA TYR A 527 14.12 25.80 -14.17
C TYR A 527 13.23 25.25 -15.29
N GLU A 528 13.85 24.57 -16.27
CA GLU A 528 13.15 23.84 -17.34
C GLU A 528 12.48 22.60 -16.72
N GLY A 529 11.34 22.17 -17.27
CA GLY A 529 10.41 21.25 -16.60
C GLY A 529 10.45 19.78 -17.04
N GLY A 530 11.44 19.42 -17.86
CA GLY A 530 11.37 18.24 -18.73
C GLY A 530 10.41 18.45 -19.90
N ARG A 531 10.59 17.67 -20.98
CA ARG A 531 9.67 17.65 -22.12
C ARG A 531 9.10 16.25 -22.33
N TRP A 532 7.80 16.20 -22.59
CA TRP A 532 6.99 14.99 -22.54
C TRP A 532 6.16 14.85 -23.82
N ARG A 533 6.05 13.64 -24.36
CA ARG A 533 5.15 13.30 -25.48
C ARG A 533 4.06 12.33 -25.03
N ILE A 534 2.82 12.67 -25.32
CA ILE A 534 1.64 11.87 -24.97
C ILE A 534 1.01 11.25 -26.23
N GLY A 535 0.85 9.93 -26.24
CA GLY A 535 0.30 9.14 -27.36
C GLY A 535 -0.51 7.93 -26.86
N ALA A 536 -1.07 7.14 -27.79
CA ALA A 536 -1.83 5.93 -27.45
C ALA A 536 -1.89 4.89 -28.59
N SER A 537 -1.98 3.61 -28.22
CA SER A 537 -2.14 2.47 -29.14
C SER A 537 -3.32 1.56 -28.75
N GLY A 538 -3.76 0.70 -29.68
CA GLY A 538 -5.02 -0.05 -29.60
C GLY A 538 -4.92 -1.46 -29.00
N GLU A 539 -3.88 -1.72 -28.22
CA GLU A 539 -3.64 -2.98 -27.50
C GLU A 539 -2.86 -2.67 -26.20
N GLY A 540 -2.80 -3.60 -25.25
CA GLY A 540 -2.12 -3.37 -23.97
C GLY A 540 -1.66 -4.63 -23.24
N PRO A 541 -0.51 -4.58 -22.52
CA PRO A 541 0.45 -3.48 -22.47
C PRO A 541 1.28 -3.37 -23.77
N ASP A 542 1.35 -2.20 -24.38
CA ASP A 542 2.11 -1.97 -25.62
C ASP A 542 3.38 -1.16 -25.38
N ALA A 543 4.40 -1.85 -24.85
CA ALA A 543 5.75 -1.31 -24.69
C ALA A 543 6.43 -0.97 -26.03
N ALA A 544 6.09 -1.67 -27.12
CA ALA A 544 6.71 -1.47 -28.42
C ALA A 544 6.31 -0.12 -29.06
N TYR A 545 5.06 0.31 -28.87
CA TYR A 545 4.63 1.66 -29.21
C TYR A 545 5.24 2.72 -28.29
N ALA A 546 5.46 2.41 -27.01
CA ALA A 546 6.09 3.35 -26.08
C ALA A 546 7.56 3.62 -26.43
N GLU A 547 8.33 2.57 -26.72
CA GLU A 547 9.67 2.62 -27.32
C GLU A 547 9.70 3.45 -28.62
N GLN A 548 8.74 3.22 -29.52
CA GLN A 548 8.64 4.01 -30.75
C GLN A 548 8.41 5.50 -30.44
N LEU A 549 7.53 5.83 -29.49
CA LEU A 549 7.16 7.20 -29.16
C LEU A 549 8.31 7.98 -28.52
N HIS A 550 9.07 7.34 -27.62
CA HIS A 550 10.32 7.85 -27.05
C HIS A 550 11.37 8.08 -28.15
N ALA A 551 11.62 7.09 -29.00
CA ALA A 551 12.60 7.23 -30.07
C ALA A 551 12.24 8.31 -31.11
N GLU A 552 10.95 8.48 -31.42
CA GLU A 552 10.46 9.58 -32.26
C GLU A 552 10.51 10.96 -31.58
N LEU A 553 10.59 11.03 -30.25
CA LEU A 553 10.85 12.26 -29.50
C LEU A 553 12.34 12.62 -29.59
N ASN A 554 13.22 11.67 -29.27
CA ASN A 554 14.68 11.84 -29.25
C ASN A 554 15.34 11.84 -30.65
N GLY A 555 14.57 11.53 -31.70
CA GLY A 555 15.03 11.59 -33.09
C GLY A 555 16.03 10.50 -33.47
N THR A 556 16.03 9.40 -32.71
CA THR A 556 16.72 8.15 -33.01
C THR A 556 15.95 7.36 -34.08
N GLU A 557 16.49 6.23 -34.54
CA GLU A 557 15.60 5.18 -35.06
C GLU A 557 15.13 4.39 -33.83
N PRO A 558 13.85 3.99 -33.71
CA PRO A 558 13.42 3.08 -32.65
C PRO A 558 14.36 1.88 -32.56
N GLY A 559 14.59 1.39 -31.34
CA GLY A 559 15.06 0.03 -31.19
C GLY A 559 14.12 -0.89 -31.98
N GLU A 560 14.68 -1.85 -32.72
CA GLU A 560 13.98 -3.14 -32.73
C GLU A 560 14.02 -3.55 -31.25
N PRO A 561 12.86 -3.75 -30.56
CA PRO A 561 12.87 -4.15 -29.17
C PRO A 561 13.77 -5.39 -29.06
N GLY A 562 14.69 -5.38 -28.10
CA GLY A 562 15.75 -6.37 -28.04
C GLY A 562 15.18 -7.79 -28.15
N GLU A 563 15.84 -8.66 -28.92
CA GLU A 563 15.56 -10.10 -28.77
C GLU A 563 15.79 -10.41 -27.28
N PRO A 564 14.75 -10.82 -26.52
CA PRO A 564 14.79 -10.78 -25.06
C PRO A 564 15.95 -11.63 -24.54
N GLU A 565 16.68 -11.09 -23.56
CA GLU A 565 17.98 -11.64 -23.20
C GLU A 565 17.85 -13.09 -22.69
N GLN A 566 18.67 -13.99 -23.23
CA GLN A 566 18.52 -15.43 -22.99
C GLN A 566 18.64 -15.80 -21.50
N ILE A 567 19.28 -14.94 -20.72
CA ILE A 567 19.33 -14.97 -19.27
C ILE A 567 19.18 -13.54 -18.74
N GLU A 568 18.34 -13.36 -17.72
CA GLU A 568 18.12 -12.08 -17.04
C GLU A 568 18.17 -12.31 -15.52
N THR A 569 18.67 -11.32 -14.77
CA THR A 569 18.59 -11.34 -13.30
C THR A 569 17.57 -10.33 -12.77
N THR A 570 17.17 -10.48 -11.51
CA THR A 570 16.45 -9.44 -10.76
C THR A 570 16.79 -9.60 -9.28
N PHE A 571 16.93 -8.50 -8.56
CA PHE A 571 17.28 -8.49 -7.14
C PHE A 571 16.25 -7.69 -6.34
N ASN A 572 16.01 -8.09 -5.09
CA ASN A 572 15.40 -7.23 -4.08
C ASN A 572 16.51 -6.57 -3.27
N SER A 573 16.46 -5.24 -3.11
CA SER A 573 17.36 -4.47 -2.24
C SER A 573 16.56 -3.60 -1.25
N PRO A 574 16.03 -4.19 -0.16
CA PRO A 574 15.23 -3.49 0.84
C PRO A 574 16.00 -2.36 1.54
N GLY A 575 15.25 -1.35 2.00
CA GLY A 575 15.80 -0.25 2.80
C GLY A 575 16.07 -0.64 4.25
N LEU A 576 17.20 -0.20 4.80
CA LEU A 576 17.55 -0.38 6.22
C LEU A 576 16.60 0.32 7.21
N ASP A 577 15.67 1.13 6.70
CA ASP A 577 14.58 1.76 7.46
C ASP A 577 13.28 0.91 7.49
N GLY A 578 13.33 -0.30 6.93
CA GLY A 578 12.18 -1.19 6.79
C GLY A 578 11.41 -1.02 5.47
N THR A 579 11.88 -0.20 4.53
CA THR A 579 11.26 -0.09 3.20
C THR A 579 11.32 -1.42 2.46
N ALA A 580 10.14 -1.94 2.09
CA ALA A 580 9.97 -3.16 1.31
C ALA A 580 10.38 -2.96 -0.16
N ASP A 581 10.96 -4.00 -0.75
CA ASP A 581 11.17 -4.13 -2.20
C ASP A 581 10.31 -5.28 -2.75
N GLU A 582 9.57 -4.99 -3.82
CA GLU A 582 8.68 -5.93 -4.49
C GLU A 582 9.15 -6.30 -5.91
N ALA A 583 10.40 -5.97 -6.30
CA ALA A 583 10.95 -6.22 -7.64
C ALA A 583 10.79 -7.67 -8.12
N LEU A 584 11.11 -8.67 -7.28
CA LEU A 584 10.91 -10.10 -7.61
C LEU A 584 9.42 -10.47 -7.77
N GLU A 585 8.53 -9.84 -7.03
CA GLU A 585 7.08 -10.06 -7.13
C GLU A 585 6.52 -9.44 -8.41
N HIS A 586 6.84 -8.18 -8.70
CA HIS A 586 6.51 -7.52 -9.96
C HIS A 586 7.05 -8.29 -11.17
N ARG A 587 8.29 -8.81 -11.11
CA ARG A 587 8.88 -9.61 -12.21
C ARG A 587 8.05 -10.86 -12.51
N LEU A 588 7.67 -11.64 -11.48
CA LEU A 588 6.81 -12.83 -11.68
C LEU A 588 5.39 -12.44 -12.15
N ARG A 589 4.82 -11.35 -11.63
CA ARG A 589 3.52 -10.84 -12.09
C ARG A 589 3.53 -10.42 -13.57
N ASN A 590 4.56 -9.72 -14.02
CA ASN A 590 4.73 -9.33 -15.43
C ASN A 590 4.80 -10.56 -16.37
N LEU A 591 5.52 -11.60 -15.98
CA LEU A 591 5.61 -12.87 -16.73
C LEU A 591 4.25 -13.60 -16.76
N LEU A 592 3.49 -13.58 -15.66
CA LEU A 592 2.11 -14.12 -15.62
C LEU A 592 1.12 -13.30 -16.45
N ALA A 593 1.24 -11.96 -16.43
CA ALA A 593 0.39 -11.04 -17.18
C ALA A 593 0.54 -11.25 -18.70
N THR A 594 1.79 -11.35 -19.16
CA THR A 594 2.15 -11.50 -20.58
C THR A 594 2.00 -12.91 -21.15
N ALA A 595 1.88 -13.95 -20.31
CA ALA A 595 1.70 -15.33 -20.76
C ALA A 595 0.42 -15.51 -21.63
N PRO A 596 0.54 -15.95 -22.90
CA PRO A 596 -0.59 -15.97 -23.83
C PRO A 596 -1.59 -17.09 -23.54
N ALA A 597 -2.85 -16.85 -23.94
CA ALA A 597 -3.96 -17.77 -23.68
C ALA A 597 -3.78 -19.15 -24.37
N GLY A 598 -3.38 -20.14 -23.58
CA GLY A 598 -3.07 -21.50 -24.03
C GLY A 598 -1.63 -21.95 -23.75
N ALA A 599 -0.77 -21.06 -23.25
CA ALA A 599 0.52 -21.42 -22.66
C ALA A 599 0.32 -22.30 -21.41
N GLU A 600 1.31 -23.14 -21.09
CA GLU A 600 1.37 -23.92 -19.86
C GLU A 600 2.26 -23.21 -18.83
N VAL A 601 1.82 -23.14 -17.56
CA VAL A 601 2.59 -22.52 -16.46
C VAL A 601 2.65 -23.48 -15.27
N HIS A 602 3.86 -23.81 -14.82
CA HIS A 602 4.09 -24.80 -13.75
C HIS A 602 4.92 -24.20 -12.63
N GLY A 603 4.34 -24.04 -11.43
CA GLY A 603 5.01 -23.43 -10.26
C GLY A 603 5.22 -24.43 -9.11
N ALA A 604 6.29 -24.23 -8.33
CA ALA A 604 6.55 -24.98 -7.09
C ALA A 604 7.06 -24.05 -5.98
N PHE A 605 6.37 -24.05 -4.83
CA PHE A 605 6.62 -23.11 -3.72
C PHE A 605 6.64 -23.78 -2.34
N TYR A 606 7.56 -23.34 -1.48
CA TYR A 606 7.61 -23.72 -0.06
C TYR A 606 6.61 -22.96 0.81
N THR A 607 6.59 -21.63 0.74
CA THR A 607 5.67 -20.79 1.53
C THR A 607 5.09 -19.70 0.63
N PHE A 608 3.85 -19.32 0.87
CA PHE A 608 3.13 -18.37 0.02
C PHE A 608 2.15 -17.59 0.92
N SER A 609 2.21 -16.25 0.90
CA SER A 609 1.35 -15.39 1.74
C SER A 609 0.90 -14.10 1.06
N ARG A 610 1.38 -13.80 -0.15
CA ARG A 610 1.04 -12.59 -0.92
C ARG A 610 -0.25 -12.82 -1.71
N THR A 611 -1.32 -12.07 -1.41
CA THR A 611 -2.61 -12.23 -2.12
C THR A 611 -2.53 -11.74 -3.56
N GLY A 612 -1.88 -10.61 -3.84
CA GLY A 612 -1.68 -10.12 -5.22
C GLY A 612 -0.96 -11.13 -6.14
N MET A 613 -0.06 -11.94 -5.57
CA MET A 613 0.55 -13.07 -6.29
C MET A 613 -0.45 -14.21 -6.56
N ALA A 614 -1.37 -14.49 -5.62
CA ALA A 614 -2.45 -15.46 -5.85
C ALA A 614 -3.45 -14.95 -6.91
N ASP A 615 -3.83 -13.67 -6.83
CA ASP A 615 -4.67 -12.99 -7.82
C ASP A 615 -4.05 -13.10 -9.22
N ALA A 616 -2.76 -12.80 -9.39
CA ALA A 616 -2.06 -12.91 -10.67
C ALA A 616 -2.07 -14.33 -11.29
N PHE A 617 -1.99 -15.39 -10.47
CA PHE A 617 -2.16 -16.78 -10.93
C PHE A 617 -3.62 -17.11 -11.29
N ILE A 618 -4.60 -16.56 -10.58
CA ILE A 618 -6.03 -16.73 -10.86
C ILE A 618 -6.42 -16.01 -12.16
N ASP A 619 -5.96 -14.77 -12.35
CA ASP A 619 -6.19 -13.99 -13.57
C ASP A 619 -5.54 -14.63 -14.79
N ALA A 620 -4.36 -15.27 -14.65
CA ALA A 620 -3.77 -16.07 -15.72
C ALA A 620 -4.68 -17.25 -16.13
N VAL A 621 -5.30 -17.95 -15.15
CA VAL A 621 -6.28 -19.01 -15.43
C VAL A 621 -7.53 -18.47 -16.15
N ASP A 622 -8.04 -17.30 -15.74
CA ASP A 622 -9.23 -16.69 -16.36
C ASP A 622 -8.94 -16.06 -17.74
N ARG A 623 -7.72 -15.57 -18.00
CA ARG A 623 -7.20 -15.28 -19.36
C ARG A 623 -7.08 -16.54 -20.23
N GLY A 624 -6.95 -17.73 -19.61
CA GLY A 624 -6.97 -19.02 -20.28
C GLY A 624 -5.63 -19.75 -20.35
N VAL A 625 -4.67 -19.38 -19.50
CA VAL A 625 -3.38 -20.08 -19.31
C VAL A 625 -3.59 -21.40 -18.53
N ASP A 626 -2.83 -22.44 -18.86
CA ASP A 626 -2.89 -23.74 -18.17
C ASP A 626 -1.92 -23.77 -16.97
N VAL A 627 -2.33 -23.07 -15.89
CA VAL A 627 -1.58 -22.99 -14.63
C VAL A 627 -1.72 -24.28 -13.81
N GLN A 628 -0.61 -24.74 -13.23
CA GLN A 628 -0.52 -25.85 -12.26
C GLN A 628 0.49 -25.50 -11.15
N LEU A 629 0.11 -25.69 -9.87
CA LEU A 629 0.94 -25.29 -8.72
C LEU A 629 1.18 -26.46 -7.74
N LEU A 630 2.42 -26.59 -7.26
CA LEU A 630 2.82 -27.46 -6.15
C LEU A 630 3.14 -26.61 -4.91
N LEU A 631 2.46 -26.85 -3.80
CA LEU A 631 2.68 -26.18 -2.51
C LEU A 631 3.13 -27.19 -1.46
N ASP A 632 4.06 -26.80 -0.59
CA ASP A 632 4.40 -27.58 0.62
C ASP A 632 3.19 -27.71 1.58
N ASN A 633 3.14 -28.79 2.37
CA ASN A 633 2.03 -29.04 3.32
C ASN A 633 1.88 -27.98 4.41
N SER A 634 2.92 -27.21 4.72
CA SER A 634 2.85 -26.10 5.68
C SER A 634 1.78 -25.07 5.31
N ASN A 635 1.55 -24.84 4.01
CA ASN A 635 0.67 -23.78 3.47
C ASN A 635 -0.83 -23.90 3.81
N VAL A 636 -1.28 -24.95 4.50
CA VAL A 636 -2.70 -25.34 4.54
C VAL A 636 -3.22 -25.73 5.93
N HIS A 637 -2.47 -25.42 6.99
CA HIS A 637 -2.62 -26.11 8.29
C HIS A 637 -2.75 -25.21 9.56
N ASP A 638 -3.19 -23.95 9.47
CA ASP A 638 -3.75 -23.21 10.63
C ASP A 638 -4.77 -22.11 10.22
N ASP A 639 -5.48 -21.52 11.18
CA ASP A 639 -6.52 -20.48 10.98
C ASP A 639 -5.94 -19.02 10.95
N GLY A 640 -4.75 -18.81 10.34
CA GLY A 640 -3.96 -17.55 10.45
C GLY A 640 -3.74 -16.76 9.16
N GLU A 641 -3.38 -15.47 9.27
CA GLU A 641 -3.25 -14.51 8.15
C GLU A 641 -2.26 -14.96 7.06
N LEU A 642 -1.16 -15.61 7.42
CA LEU A 642 -0.16 -16.13 6.47
C LEU A 642 -0.73 -17.12 5.44
N TRP A 643 -1.89 -17.73 5.72
CA TRP A 643 -2.50 -18.76 4.86
C TRP A 643 -3.62 -18.23 3.96
N ALA A 644 -3.88 -16.92 3.95
CA ALA A 644 -4.94 -16.31 3.13
C ALA A 644 -4.76 -16.63 1.63
N ALA A 645 -3.57 -16.42 1.08
CA ALA A 645 -3.27 -16.61 -0.34
C ALA A 645 -3.26 -18.10 -0.78
N PRO A 646 -2.65 -19.05 -0.04
CA PRO A 646 -2.83 -20.48 -0.30
C PRO A 646 -4.30 -20.93 -0.26
N GLN A 647 -5.06 -20.46 0.72
CA GLN A 647 -6.49 -20.81 0.85
C GLN A 647 -7.30 -20.23 -0.32
N GLN A 648 -6.98 -19.02 -0.80
CA GLN A 648 -7.58 -18.42 -1.98
C GLN A 648 -7.32 -19.26 -3.24
N LEU A 649 -6.06 -19.63 -3.51
CA LEU A 649 -5.70 -20.50 -4.63
C LEU A 649 -6.46 -21.85 -4.57
N VAL A 650 -6.60 -22.43 -3.37
CA VAL A 650 -7.33 -23.68 -3.15
C VAL A 650 -8.86 -23.53 -3.28
N ASP A 651 -9.45 -22.38 -2.93
CA ASP A 651 -10.90 -22.15 -3.05
C ASP A 651 -11.33 -21.72 -4.47
N GLU A 652 -10.51 -20.94 -5.18
CA GLU A 652 -10.85 -20.38 -6.50
C GLU A 652 -10.37 -21.25 -7.67
N ILE A 653 -9.15 -21.82 -7.58
CA ILE A 653 -8.60 -22.73 -8.61
C ILE A 653 -8.23 -24.14 -8.08
N PRO A 654 -9.12 -24.85 -7.33
CA PRO A 654 -8.82 -26.14 -6.68
C PRO A 654 -8.33 -27.26 -7.60
N ASP A 655 -8.78 -27.30 -8.85
CA ASP A 655 -8.33 -28.31 -9.83
C ASP A 655 -6.93 -27.98 -10.44
N ARG A 656 -6.24 -26.93 -9.94
CA ARG A 656 -4.89 -26.47 -10.36
C ARG A 656 -3.82 -26.60 -9.27
N VAL A 657 -4.20 -26.79 -8.00
CA VAL A 657 -3.30 -26.73 -6.85
C VAL A 657 -3.11 -28.12 -6.26
N THR A 658 -1.86 -28.54 -6.06
CA THR A 658 -1.49 -29.80 -5.42
C THR A 658 -0.66 -29.55 -4.16
N ILE A 659 -1.12 -30.07 -3.03
CA ILE A 659 -0.42 -30.00 -1.75
C ILE A 659 0.45 -31.26 -1.58
N CYS A 660 1.73 -31.10 -1.25
CA CYS A 660 2.66 -32.23 -1.13
C CYS A 660 2.52 -33.01 0.19
N ASN A 661 2.11 -34.28 0.09
CA ASN A 661 2.08 -35.29 1.15
C ASN A 661 1.31 -34.92 2.44
N GLU A 662 0.04 -34.51 2.33
CA GLU A 662 -0.89 -34.20 3.46
C GLU A 662 -0.99 -35.27 4.59
N ASP A 663 -0.62 -36.53 4.33
CA ASP A 663 -0.69 -37.65 5.29
C ASP A 663 0.58 -37.72 6.19
N GLU A 664 0.49 -37.31 7.45
CA GLU A 664 1.57 -37.37 8.47
C GLU A 664 2.23 -38.78 8.57
N ARG A 665 3.56 -38.85 8.42
CA ARG A 665 4.36 -40.09 8.47
C ARG A 665 5.39 -40.05 9.61
N ASP A 666 5.28 -41.00 10.54
CA ASP A 666 6.16 -41.17 11.72
C ASP A 666 6.39 -39.90 12.59
N GLY A 667 5.51 -38.89 12.49
CA GLY A 667 5.58 -37.63 13.25
C GLY A 667 6.20 -36.46 12.50
N ARG A 668 6.23 -36.51 11.17
CA ARG A 668 6.52 -35.41 10.24
C ARG A 668 5.53 -35.44 9.08
N THR A 669 5.33 -34.31 8.41
CA THR A 669 4.64 -34.24 7.12
C THR A 669 5.72 -33.89 6.09
N PRO A 670 6.09 -34.82 5.18
CA PRO A 670 7.28 -34.66 4.32
C PRO A 670 7.03 -33.71 3.15
N GLY A 671 8.09 -33.41 2.39
CA GLY A 671 7.99 -32.74 1.10
C GLY A 671 7.33 -33.61 0.02
N CYS A 672 7.48 -33.22 -1.23
CA CYS A 672 6.97 -33.96 -2.37
C CYS A 672 7.75 -35.27 -2.56
N ILE A 673 9.09 -35.23 -2.65
CA ILE A 673 9.96 -36.43 -2.75
C ILE A 673 10.97 -36.56 -1.60
N GLY A 674 11.34 -35.46 -0.93
CA GLY A 674 12.16 -35.45 0.28
C GLY A 674 11.37 -35.75 1.56
N ASP A 675 12.01 -36.33 2.58
CA ASP A 675 11.37 -36.69 3.86
C ASP A 675 11.31 -35.56 4.91
N ASN A 676 11.55 -34.31 4.48
CA ASN A 676 11.47 -33.11 5.33
C ASN A 676 10.47 -32.05 4.81
N ILE A 677 10.78 -31.28 3.76
CA ILE A 677 9.91 -30.23 3.18
C ILE A 677 10.10 -30.08 1.67
N ASN A 678 9.10 -29.53 0.97
CA ASN A 678 9.26 -28.99 -0.37
C ASN A 678 9.81 -27.56 -0.28
N HIS A 679 11.11 -27.38 -0.50
CA HIS A 679 11.73 -26.06 -0.33
C HIS A 679 11.88 -25.27 -1.65
N ASN A 680 11.37 -25.79 -2.77
CA ASN A 680 11.45 -25.13 -4.08
C ASN A 680 10.80 -23.73 -4.12
N LYS A 681 11.34 -22.85 -4.97
CA LYS A 681 10.72 -21.59 -5.42
C LYS A 681 11.05 -21.36 -6.91
N PHE A 682 10.27 -21.97 -7.81
CA PHE A 682 10.46 -21.80 -9.26
C PHE A 682 9.13 -21.76 -10.01
N VAL A 683 9.14 -21.14 -11.19
CA VAL A 683 8.00 -21.10 -12.13
C VAL A 683 8.50 -21.32 -13.56
N LEU A 684 7.79 -22.15 -14.32
CA LEU A 684 8.08 -22.47 -15.71
C LEU A 684 6.96 -21.91 -16.60
N PHE A 685 7.30 -21.37 -17.78
CA PHE A 685 6.35 -20.87 -18.78
C PHE A 685 6.69 -21.47 -20.14
N SER A 686 5.71 -22.03 -20.86
CA SER A 686 5.97 -22.62 -22.18
C SER A 686 6.14 -21.59 -23.31
N GLU A 687 5.52 -20.41 -23.15
CA GLU A 687 5.45 -19.32 -24.13
C GLU A 687 5.17 -18.02 -23.34
N LEU A 688 5.73 -16.88 -23.76
CA LEU A 688 5.49 -15.55 -23.20
C LEU A 688 5.05 -14.56 -24.29
N GLY A 689 4.56 -13.38 -23.89
CA GLY A 689 4.01 -12.37 -24.80
C GLY A 689 5.03 -11.71 -25.73
N ASP A 690 6.32 -11.74 -25.36
CA ASP A 690 7.46 -11.36 -26.19
C ASP A 690 7.78 -12.40 -27.29
N GLY A 691 7.26 -13.62 -27.15
CA GLY A 691 7.47 -14.73 -28.07
C GLY A 691 8.60 -15.69 -27.71
N SER A 692 9.24 -15.56 -26.54
CA SER A 692 10.15 -16.59 -26.01
C SER A 692 9.38 -17.88 -25.67
N GLU A 693 9.96 -19.03 -26.04
CA GLU A 693 9.48 -20.36 -25.66
C GLU A 693 10.33 -20.92 -24.49
N ASP A 694 9.89 -22.03 -23.86
CA ASP A 694 10.70 -22.85 -22.93
C ASP A 694 11.43 -22.07 -21.79
N VAL A 695 10.68 -21.29 -21.00
CA VAL A 695 11.20 -20.32 -20.04
C VAL A 695 11.21 -20.84 -18.59
N VAL A 696 12.30 -20.58 -17.86
CA VAL A 696 12.54 -21.03 -16.48
C VAL A 696 12.86 -19.84 -15.56
N LEU A 697 12.03 -19.57 -14.55
CA LEU A 697 12.31 -18.62 -13.47
C LEU A 697 12.68 -19.37 -12.19
N GLN A 698 13.92 -19.23 -11.72
CA GLN A 698 14.39 -19.76 -10.43
C GLN A 698 14.55 -18.61 -9.43
N SER A 699 14.03 -18.77 -8.20
CA SER A 699 14.16 -17.77 -7.14
C SER A 699 14.88 -18.30 -5.89
N THR A 700 15.48 -17.38 -5.15
CA THR A 700 15.92 -17.56 -3.76
C THR A 700 14.79 -17.28 -2.75
N ALA A 701 13.81 -16.44 -3.13
CA ALA A 701 12.70 -15.93 -2.32
C ALA A 701 11.44 -16.80 -2.43
N ASN A 702 10.59 -16.77 -1.41
CA ASN A 702 9.20 -17.23 -1.51
C ASN A 702 8.27 -15.99 -1.57
N PRO A 703 7.09 -16.05 -2.21
CA PRO A 703 6.14 -14.93 -2.28
C PRO A 703 5.42 -14.72 -0.93
N THR A 704 6.12 -14.11 0.03
CA THR A 704 5.63 -13.84 1.39
C THR A 704 6.10 -12.47 1.91
N ASN A 705 5.27 -11.82 2.73
CA ASN A 705 5.51 -10.43 3.18
C ASN A 705 6.91 -10.17 3.81
N PRO A 706 7.49 -11.04 4.66
CA PRO A 706 8.79 -10.76 5.26
C PRO A 706 9.92 -10.59 4.23
N GLN A 707 9.79 -11.22 3.07
CA GLN A 707 10.90 -11.38 2.11
C GLN A 707 11.02 -10.23 1.13
N LEU A 708 10.05 -9.31 1.20
CA LEU A 708 10.16 -7.97 0.64
C LEU A 708 11.15 -7.11 1.44
N HIS A 709 11.39 -7.47 2.71
CA HIS A 709 12.41 -6.86 3.58
C HIS A 709 13.72 -7.66 3.62
N GLU A 710 13.90 -8.60 2.69
CA GLU A 710 15.08 -9.44 2.59
C GLU A 710 15.78 -9.27 1.23
N HIS A 711 17.12 -9.20 1.23
CA HIS A 711 17.90 -9.28 0.00
C HIS A 711 17.71 -10.65 -0.65
N ASN A 712 17.21 -10.63 -1.90
CA ASN A 712 16.87 -11.82 -2.68
C ASN A 712 17.29 -11.63 -4.14
N ALA A 713 17.39 -12.75 -4.86
CA ALA A 713 17.69 -12.84 -6.28
C ALA A 713 16.76 -13.82 -7.02
N THR A 714 16.48 -13.52 -8.28
CA THR A 714 15.96 -14.45 -9.30
C THR A 714 16.88 -14.50 -10.51
N VAL A 715 16.92 -15.67 -11.15
CA VAL A 715 17.45 -15.86 -12.50
C VAL A 715 16.33 -16.35 -13.39
N LEU A 716 16.12 -15.67 -14.51
CA LEU A 716 15.21 -16.05 -15.58
C LEU A 716 16.04 -16.55 -16.77
N VAL A 717 15.73 -17.72 -17.31
CA VAL A 717 16.35 -18.28 -18.53
C VAL A 717 15.27 -18.50 -19.59
N ARG A 718 15.56 -18.12 -20.84
CA ARG A 718 14.63 -18.15 -21.97
C ARG A 718 15.13 -19.06 -23.09
N ASP A 719 14.20 -19.62 -23.86
CA ASP A 719 14.46 -20.37 -25.08
C ASP A 719 15.44 -21.56 -24.91
N ASP A 720 15.58 -22.05 -23.67
CA ASP A 720 16.39 -23.21 -23.30
C ASP A 720 15.49 -24.43 -23.04
N ALA A 721 15.09 -25.04 -24.15
CA ALA A 721 14.34 -26.30 -24.16
C ALA A 721 14.96 -27.42 -23.31
N THR A 722 16.27 -27.41 -23.07
CA THR A 722 16.96 -28.47 -22.32
C THR A 722 16.81 -28.26 -20.82
N LEU A 723 17.05 -27.04 -20.34
CA LEU A 723 16.81 -26.64 -18.95
C LEU A 723 15.31 -26.76 -18.61
N TYR A 724 14.44 -26.30 -19.50
CA TYR A 724 12.98 -26.40 -19.35
C TYR A 724 12.48 -27.84 -19.28
N ASP A 725 12.84 -28.73 -20.23
CA ASP A 725 12.48 -30.18 -20.15
C ASP A 725 12.99 -30.81 -18.84
N GLY A 726 14.14 -30.34 -18.33
CA GLY A 726 14.73 -30.78 -17.07
C GLY A 726 13.89 -30.41 -15.85
N PHE A 727 13.65 -29.11 -15.64
CA PHE A 727 12.75 -28.61 -14.60
C PHE A 727 11.33 -29.16 -14.72
N ARG A 728 10.81 -29.30 -15.95
CA ARG A 728 9.49 -29.86 -16.19
C ARG A 728 9.43 -31.34 -15.84
N THR A 729 10.50 -32.11 -16.07
CA THR A 729 10.62 -33.49 -15.58
C THR A 729 10.63 -33.55 -14.04
N TYR A 730 11.39 -32.67 -13.38
CA TYR A 730 11.42 -32.57 -11.93
C TYR A 730 10.05 -32.22 -11.33
N TRP A 731 9.31 -31.26 -11.92
CA TRP A 731 7.95 -30.92 -11.50
C TRP A 731 6.98 -32.10 -11.63
N ASP A 732 7.06 -32.88 -12.71
CA ASP A 732 6.24 -34.10 -12.89
C ASP A 732 6.57 -35.18 -11.85
N ASP A 733 7.84 -35.35 -11.50
CA ASP A 733 8.28 -36.28 -10.45
C ASP A 733 7.81 -35.82 -9.05
N LEU A 734 7.95 -34.52 -8.72
CA LEU A 734 7.40 -33.92 -7.49
C LEU A 734 5.89 -34.17 -7.38
N ALA A 735 5.15 -33.97 -8.47
CA ALA A 735 3.70 -34.21 -8.52
C ALA A 735 3.29 -35.69 -8.33
N THR A 736 4.21 -36.65 -8.44
CA THR A 736 3.92 -38.06 -8.08
C THR A 736 3.84 -38.31 -6.57
N GLN A 737 4.53 -37.48 -5.78
CA GLN A 737 4.70 -37.61 -4.33
C GLN A 737 5.34 -38.96 -3.87
N GLU A 738 6.10 -39.63 -4.75
CA GLU A 738 6.86 -40.84 -4.41
C GLU A 738 8.23 -40.50 -3.80
N ILE A 739 8.34 -40.61 -2.47
CA ILE A 739 9.56 -40.28 -1.69
C ILE A 739 10.81 -41.04 -2.18
N ASP A 740 11.85 -40.30 -2.57
CA ASP A 740 13.21 -40.80 -2.83
C ASP A 740 14.26 -39.87 -2.21
N LEU A 741 15.22 -40.45 -1.49
CA LEU A 741 16.30 -39.73 -0.79
C LEU A 741 17.66 -39.84 -1.52
N ASP A 742 17.66 -40.46 -2.70
CA ASP A 742 18.79 -40.56 -3.62
C ASP A 742 18.35 -40.16 -5.04
N TYR A 743 17.44 -39.17 -5.12
CA TYR A 743 16.84 -38.68 -6.37
C TYR A 743 17.87 -38.01 -7.27
N GLY A 744 18.76 -37.22 -6.68
CA GLY A 744 19.37 -36.08 -7.34
C GLY A 744 20.22 -36.37 -8.57
N TRP A 745 20.04 -35.51 -9.57
CA TRP A 745 20.66 -35.52 -10.89
C TRP A 745 20.85 -34.07 -11.35
N GLU A 746 21.42 -33.87 -12.54
CA GLU A 746 21.69 -32.55 -13.11
C GLU A 746 21.25 -32.46 -14.58
N VAL A 747 20.90 -31.25 -15.01
CA VAL A 747 20.60 -30.91 -16.41
C VAL A 747 21.47 -29.73 -16.84
N GLU A 748 22.30 -29.96 -17.86
CA GLU A 748 23.16 -28.97 -18.53
C GLU A 748 22.36 -28.35 -19.68
N GLY A 749 21.97 -27.08 -19.55
CA GLY A 749 21.30 -26.28 -20.57
C GLY A 749 22.27 -25.59 -21.54
N ASP A 750 21.78 -24.59 -22.27
CA ASP A 750 22.60 -23.74 -23.15
C ASP A 750 23.27 -22.57 -22.40
N THR A 751 22.67 -22.06 -21.30
CA THR A 751 23.23 -20.96 -20.46
C THR A 751 23.40 -21.30 -18.97
N ALA A 752 22.62 -22.25 -18.44
CA ALA A 752 22.66 -22.63 -17.03
C ALA A 752 22.55 -24.15 -16.83
N THR A 753 23.04 -24.63 -15.69
CA THR A 753 22.93 -26.03 -15.24
C THR A 753 22.13 -26.09 -13.94
N ALA A 754 21.11 -26.95 -13.87
CA ALA A 754 20.32 -27.15 -12.66
C ALA A 754 20.60 -28.52 -12.02
N GLU A 755 20.85 -28.53 -10.71
CA GLU A 755 20.99 -29.72 -9.87
C GLU A 755 19.78 -29.86 -8.94
N PHE A 756 19.16 -31.04 -8.96
CA PHE A 756 17.96 -31.35 -8.17
C PHE A 756 18.30 -32.22 -6.95
N PHE A 757 17.60 -32.00 -5.85
CA PHE A 757 17.83 -32.64 -4.55
C PHE A 757 16.61 -33.45 -4.10
N PRO A 758 16.75 -34.43 -3.18
CA PRO A 758 17.94 -34.78 -2.37
C PRO A 758 18.95 -35.74 -3.03
N ARG A 759 20.23 -35.68 -2.60
CA ARG A 759 21.32 -36.60 -2.99
C ARG A 759 21.84 -37.38 -1.76
N ALA A 760 22.01 -38.70 -1.82
CA ALA A 760 22.34 -39.50 -0.62
C ALA A 760 23.82 -39.45 -0.18
N ASP A 761 24.74 -39.32 -1.14
CA ASP A 761 26.19 -39.14 -0.99
C ASP A 761 26.64 -37.88 -1.78
N GLY A 762 27.91 -37.47 -1.70
CA GLY A 762 28.46 -36.29 -2.41
C GLY A 762 28.08 -34.93 -1.79
N ASP A 763 28.79 -33.86 -2.12
CA ASP A 763 28.47 -32.48 -1.71
C ASP A 763 28.95 -31.51 -2.80
N PRO A 764 28.05 -30.87 -3.57
CA PRO A 764 28.43 -30.10 -4.75
C PRO A 764 29.35 -28.93 -4.41
N TYR A 765 29.18 -28.30 -3.24
CA TYR A 765 30.06 -27.20 -2.80
C TYR A 765 31.49 -27.67 -2.57
N LEU A 766 31.69 -28.86 -2.00
CA LEU A 766 33.04 -29.41 -1.85
C LEU A 766 33.60 -29.86 -3.21
N GLU A 767 32.75 -30.37 -4.09
CA GLU A 767 33.16 -30.87 -5.41
C GLU A 767 33.59 -29.74 -6.36
N ILE A 768 32.95 -28.56 -6.35
CA ILE A 768 33.42 -27.40 -7.12
C ILE A 768 34.65 -26.73 -6.48
N LEU A 769 34.71 -26.62 -5.14
CA LEU A 769 35.83 -25.97 -4.44
C LEU A 769 37.11 -26.83 -4.38
N ASP A 770 37.04 -28.12 -4.71
CA ASP A 770 38.22 -28.99 -4.93
C ASP A 770 38.86 -28.77 -6.32
N ASP A 771 38.11 -28.22 -7.30
CA ASP A 771 38.61 -27.94 -8.66
C ASP A 771 39.05 -26.48 -8.87
N VAL A 772 38.87 -25.58 -7.89
CA VAL A 772 39.35 -24.18 -7.93
C VAL A 772 40.89 -24.10 -7.81
N VAL A 773 41.53 -23.27 -8.66
CA VAL A 773 42.99 -23.04 -8.69
C VAL A 773 43.30 -21.56 -8.45
N CYS A 774 43.67 -21.20 -7.21
CA CYS A 774 43.93 -19.81 -6.83
C CYS A 774 45.08 -19.14 -7.61
N THR A 775 44.80 -17.96 -8.18
CA THR A 775 45.74 -17.09 -8.91
C THR A 775 46.07 -15.82 -8.08
N GLU A 776 46.61 -14.75 -8.70
CA GLU A 776 46.74 -13.43 -8.02
C GLU A 776 45.51 -12.52 -8.19
N ASP A 777 44.54 -12.95 -9.01
CA ASP A 777 43.29 -12.23 -9.33
C ASP A 777 42.03 -13.07 -8.98
N SER A 778 42.16 -14.28 -8.41
CA SER A 778 41.03 -15.17 -8.10
C SER A 778 40.18 -14.67 -6.93
N GLU A 779 38.86 -14.56 -7.15
CA GLU A 779 37.88 -14.06 -6.18
C GLU A 779 36.79 -15.10 -5.90
N LEU A 780 36.38 -15.22 -4.63
CA LEU A 780 35.20 -15.96 -4.20
C LEU A 780 34.33 -15.12 -3.25
N ARG A 781 33.01 -15.16 -3.47
CA ARG A 781 32.00 -14.42 -2.70
C ARG A 781 30.86 -15.35 -2.30
N VAL A 782 30.39 -15.27 -1.06
CA VAL A 782 29.27 -16.07 -0.55
C VAL A 782 28.21 -15.16 0.09
N ALA A 783 26.92 -15.39 -0.18
CA ALA A 783 25.82 -14.75 0.54
C ALA A 783 24.86 -15.82 1.06
N ALA A 784 24.82 -16.06 2.38
CA ALA A 784 24.12 -17.20 2.97
C ALA A 784 23.17 -16.80 4.11
N SER A 785 21.89 -16.92 3.81
CA SER A 785 20.74 -16.75 4.72
C SER A 785 20.66 -17.78 5.85
N TYR A 786 20.92 -19.05 5.54
CA TYR A 786 21.01 -20.12 6.52
C TYR A 786 22.23 -21.01 6.23
N TRP A 787 23.30 -20.83 7.01
CA TRP A 787 24.44 -21.75 7.09
C TRP A 787 24.51 -22.31 8.51
N SER A 788 24.74 -23.62 8.64
CA SER A 788 24.79 -24.27 9.96
C SER A 788 25.94 -25.27 10.08
N SER A 789 26.28 -25.66 11.32
CA SER A 789 27.36 -26.60 11.63
C SER A 789 27.18 -28.05 11.11
N ALA A 790 26.13 -28.30 10.33
CA ALA A 790 25.98 -29.48 9.49
C ALA A 790 26.78 -29.42 8.17
N ARG A 791 27.25 -28.23 7.76
CA ARG A 791 28.06 -27.98 6.54
C ARG A 791 29.36 -27.20 6.85
N THR A 792 29.93 -27.37 8.04
CA THR A 792 31.20 -26.72 8.44
C THR A 792 32.38 -27.10 7.53
N GLU A 793 32.39 -28.31 6.95
CA GLU A 793 33.46 -28.76 6.05
C GLU A 793 33.58 -27.84 4.81
N VAL A 794 32.50 -27.18 4.38
CA VAL A 794 32.52 -26.15 3.31
C VAL A 794 33.21 -24.87 3.77
N ALA A 795 32.97 -24.43 5.02
CA ALA A 795 33.63 -23.26 5.60
C ALA A 795 35.13 -23.52 5.85
N GLU A 796 35.49 -24.73 6.27
CA GLU A 796 36.89 -25.17 6.36
C GLU A 796 37.58 -25.09 4.99
N ARG A 797 36.93 -25.52 3.90
CA ARG A 797 37.50 -25.45 2.54
C ARG A 797 37.69 -24.02 2.03
N PHE A 798 36.79 -23.09 2.35
CA PHE A 798 37.00 -21.66 2.05
C PHE A 798 38.23 -21.09 2.76
N GLY A 799 38.47 -21.47 4.02
CA GLY A 799 39.70 -21.12 4.74
C GLY A 799 40.97 -21.73 4.12
N GLU A 800 40.89 -22.95 3.58
CA GLU A 800 42.00 -23.53 2.80
C GLU A 800 42.30 -22.72 1.53
N LEU A 801 41.28 -22.27 0.80
CA LEU A 801 41.45 -21.44 -0.41
C LEU A 801 42.12 -20.09 -0.13
N VAL A 802 41.88 -19.47 1.05
CA VAL A 802 42.61 -18.28 1.51
C VAL A 802 44.10 -18.60 1.76
N ASP A 803 44.41 -19.75 2.35
CA ASP A 803 45.79 -20.20 2.61
C ASP A 803 46.51 -20.66 1.32
N GLU A 804 45.75 -21.03 0.27
CA GLU A 804 46.23 -21.30 -1.09
C GLU A 804 46.44 -20.03 -1.93
N GLY A 805 45.63 -18.98 -1.73
CA GLY A 805 45.88 -17.62 -2.21
C GLY A 805 44.69 -16.84 -2.79
N CYS A 806 43.48 -17.41 -2.81
CA CYS A 806 42.27 -16.75 -3.31
C CYS A 806 41.81 -15.63 -2.35
N ASP A 807 41.14 -14.59 -2.88
CA ASP A 807 40.43 -13.60 -2.05
C ASP A 807 39.00 -14.07 -1.77
N VAL A 808 38.70 -14.42 -0.52
CA VAL A 808 37.43 -15.04 -0.12
C VAL A 808 36.70 -14.18 0.91
N ALA A 809 35.43 -13.85 0.64
CA ALA A 809 34.57 -13.08 1.52
C ALA A 809 33.15 -13.67 1.60
N ALA A 810 32.47 -13.45 2.72
CA ALA A 810 31.13 -13.97 2.98
C ALA A 810 30.23 -12.95 3.69
N VAL A 811 29.03 -12.74 3.16
CA VAL A 811 27.90 -12.15 3.90
C VAL A 811 27.04 -13.28 4.43
N VAL A 812 26.65 -13.20 5.71
CA VAL A 812 25.84 -14.23 6.37
C VAL A 812 24.83 -13.58 7.29
N GLN A 813 23.64 -14.18 7.44
CA GLN A 813 22.70 -13.72 8.47
C GLN A 813 23.24 -14.07 9.86
N ASP A 814 23.31 -13.10 10.78
CA ASP A 814 23.57 -13.38 12.19
C ASP A 814 22.39 -14.15 12.79
N ALA A 815 22.67 -15.33 13.36
CA ALA A 815 21.68 -16.18 14.01
C ALA A 815 22.36 -17.26 14.88
N ASP A 816 21.61 -17.79 15.85
CA ASP A 816 22.03 -18.92 16.70
C ASP A 816 22.44 -20.18 15.92
N TYR A 817 22.08 -20.29 14.63
CA TYR A 817 22.48 -21.40 13.75
C TYR A 817 23.79 -21.17 13.00
N SER A 818 24.22 -19.91 12.79
CA SER A 818 25.41 -19.54 12.03
C SER A 818 26.65 -19.28 12.90
N GLU A 819 26.50 -19.08 14.22
CA GLU A 819 27.62 -18.85 15.18
C GLU A 819 28.80 -19.83 14.99
N ASP A 820 28.54 -21.14 15.04
CA ASP A 820 29.53 -22.23 14.86
C ASP A 820 30.27 -22.18 13.49
N VAL A 821 29.71 -21.48 12.50
CA VAL A 821 30.26 -21.36 11.13
C VAL A 821 31.04 -20.07 10.96
N VAL A 822 30.54 -18.95 11.51
CA VAL A 822 31.25 -17.65 11.52
C VAL A 822 32.60 -17.80 12.21
N ASP A 823 32.63 -18.45 13.39
CA ASP A 823 33.87 -18.77 14.13
C ASP A 823 34.90 -19.50 13.23
N VAL A 824 34.45 -20.40 12.34
CA VAL A 824 35.31 -21.21 11.46
C VAL A 824 35.78 -20.44 10.23
N LEU A 825 34.93 -19.60 9.64
CA LEU A 825 35.31 -18.70 8.54
C LEU A 825 36.36 -17.68 9.01
N GLU A 826 36.17 -17.09 10.20
CA GLU A 826 37.13 -16.14 10.78
C GLU A 826 38.47 -16.80 11.19
N ASP A 827 38.46 -17.97 11.85
CA ASP A 827 39.70 -18.70 12.19
C ASP A 827 40.43 -19.19 10.91
N GLY A 828 39.69 -19.41 9.81
CA GLY A 828 40.19 -19.69 8.47
C GLY A 828 40.72 -18.47 7.71
N GLY A 829 40.45 -17.25 8.18
CA GLY A 829 40.91 -16.00 7.57
C GLY A 829 40.03 -15.43 6.45
N VAL A 830 38.81 -15.96 6.26
CA VAL A 830 37.80 -15.42 5.34
C VAL A 830 37.28 -14.07 5.85
N ALA A 831 37.03 -13.12 4.95
CA ALA A 831 36.43 -11.84 5.32
C ALA A 831 34.91 -11.97 5.51
N VAL A 832 34.45 -12.18 6.75
CA VAL A 832 33.02 -12.29 7.08
C VAL A 832 32.41 -10.91 7.34
N THR A 833 31.19 -10.68 6.88
CA THR A 833 30.36 -9.51 7.20
C THR A 833 28.97 -10.01 7.62
N PRO A 834 28.67 -10.11 8.92
CA PRO A 834 27.33 -10.49 9.36
C PRO A 834 26.32 -9.38 9.05
N PHE A 835 25.12 -9.77 8.64
CA PHE A 835 23.92 -8.94 8.65
C PHE A 835 23.29 -9.04 10.04
N ASP A 836 23.00 -7.92 10.73
CA ASP A 836 22.44 -7.96 12.09
C ASP A 836 21.07 -8.68 12.12
N ARG A 837 20.81 -9.37 13.23
CA ARG A 837 19.54 -10.06 13.53
C ARG A 837 18.45 -9.12 14.07
N ASP A 838 18.86 -7.95 14.59
CA ASP A 838 17.98 -6.93 15.16
C ASP A 838 17.69 -5.78 14.15
N ALA A 839 18.07 -5.94 12.87
CA ALA A 839 17.80 -4.99 11.79
C ALA A 839 16.43 -5.24 11.09
N GLU A 840 15.84 -4.20 10.52
CA GLU A 840 14.57 -4.27 9.76
C GLU A 840 14.74 -4.90 8.36
N ALA A 841 15.98 -5.05 7.89
CA ALA A 841 16.35 -5.72 6.65
C ALA A 841 17.29 -6.91 6.95
N ALA A 842 17.28 -7.94 6.09
CA ALA A 842 18.06 -9.17 6.27
C ALA A 842 18.57 -9.76 4.94
N VAL A 843 19.47 -10.75 4.99
CA VAL A 843 19.97 -11.45 3.80
C VAL A 843 19.30 -12.82 3.61
N HIS A 844 18.53 -12.97 2.52
CA HIS A 844 17.88 -14.25 2.18
C HIS A 844 18.53 -14.97 0.97
N LEU A 845 19.66 -14.48 0.45
CA LEU A 845 20.43 -15.11 -0.64
C LEU A 845 20.99 -16.53 -0.30
N LYS A 846 21.36 -17.28 -1.34
CA LYS A 846 21.94 -18.65 -1.28
C LYS A 846 23.16 -18.75 -2.21
N ASP A 847 23.94 -17.67 -2.30
CA ASP A 847 24.77 -17.44 -3.47
C ASP A 847 26.23 -17.79 -3.22
N LEU A 848 26.89 -18.34 -4.24
CA LEU A 848 28.34 -18.54 -4.32
C LEU A 848 28.83 -18.07 -5.69
N LEU A 849 29.68 -17.06 -5.71
CA LEU A 849 30.33 -16.52 -6.90
C LEU A 849 31.80 -16.95 -6.91
N ILE A 850 32.31 -17.39 -8.06
CA ILE A 850 33.70 -17.85 -8.24
C ILE A 850 34.27 -17.27 -9.54
N GLU A 851 35.30 -16.43 -9.44
CA GLU A 851 36.10 -15.93 -10.56
C GLU A 851 37.52 -16.52 -10.43
N SER A 852 37.87 -17.56 -11.21
CA SER A 852 39.18 -18.24 -11.07
C SER A 852 39.60 -19.11 -12.27
N GLU A 853 40.89 -19.49 -12.32
CA GLU A 853 41.35 -20.70 -13.04
C GLU A 853 40.78 -21.95 -12.32
N PHE A 854 40.37 -22.97 -13.09
CA PHE A 854 39.90 -24.28 -12.63
C PHE A 854 40.87 -25.42 -13.01
N ALA A 855 40.65 -26.63 -12.48
CA ALA A 855 41.59 -27.76 -12.56
C ALA A 855 41.87 -28.33 -13.98
N ASP A 856 41.08 -27.95 -14.99
CA ASP A 856 41.35 -28.22 -16.41
C ASP A 856 42.29 -27.19 -17.06
N GLY A 857 42.41 -26.00 -16.46
CA GLY A 857 43.22 -24.87 -16.90
C GLY A 857 42.45 -23.81 -17.70
N GLU A 858 41.12 -23.75 -17.56
CA GLU A 858 40.29 -22.66 -18.10
C GLU A 858 39.88 -21.69 -16.97
N GLU A 859 39.66 -20.41 -17.31
CA GLU A 859 39.46 -19.27 -16.41
C GLU A 859 38.05 -18.73 -16.67
N ARG A 860 37.19 -18.67 -15.64
CA ARG A 860 35.74 -18.41 -15.79
C ARG A 860 35.12 -17.80 -14.52
N GLY A 861 34.04 -17.05 -14.72
CA GLY A 861 33.07 -16.70 -13.68
C GLY A 861 32.01 -17.81 -13.54
N VAL A 862 31.59 -18.11 -12.31
CA VAL A 862 30.51 -19.06 -12.01
C VAL A 862 29.62 -18.48 -10.92
N VAL A 863 28.32 -18.41 -11.17
CA VAL A 863 27.29 -18.01 -10.19
C VAL A 863 26.48 -19.24 -9.79
N TRP A 864 26.48 -19.57 -8.50
CA TRP A 864 25.57 -20.54 -7.91
C TRP A 864 24.49 -19.82 -7.10
N THR A 865 23.23 -20.19 -7.29
CA THR A 865 22.08 -19.68 -6.52
C THR A 865 20.94 -20.71 -6.51
N GLY A 866 19.75 -20.36 -6.00
CA GLY A 866 18.55 -21.21 -5.98
C GLY A 866 17.88 -21.30 -4.62
N SER A 867 17.22 -22.43 -4.32
CA SER A 867 16.45 -22.56 -3.07
C SER A 867 17.29 -23.00 -1.86
N HIS A 868 18.41 -23.68 -2.10
CA HIS A 868 19.08 -24.54 -1.13
C HIS A 868 19.85 -23.79 -0.03
N ASN A 869 19.52 -24.08 1.23
CA ASN A 869 20.26 -23.53 2.37
C ASN A 869 21.55 -24.32 2.62
N LEU A 870 22.59 -23.68 3.19
CA LEU A 870 23.86 -24.30 3.58
C LEU A 870 23.74 -25.11 4.89
N ASN A 871 22.84 -26.08 4.87
CA ASN A 871 22.60 -27.03 5.96
C ASN A 871 22.56 -28.49 5.46
N GLY A 872 22.39 -29.42 6.39
CA GLY A 872 22.35 -30.86 6.09
C GLY A 872 20.99 -31.39 5.63
N THR A 873 19.91 -30.62 5.77
CA THR A 873 18.56 -31.00 5.33
C THR A 873 18.31 -30.67 3.87
N SER A 874 18.73 -29.49 3.39
CA SER A 874 18.66 -29.11 1.96
C SER A 874 19.37 -30.13 1.07
N LEU A 875 20.58 -30.54 1.46
CA LEU A 875 21.38 -31.51 0.71
C LEU A 875 20.82 -32.96 0.72
N ARG A 876 20.02 -33.36 1.72
CA ARG A 876 19.71 -34.78 2.02
C ARG A 876 18.24 -35.15 2.24
N GLN A 877 17.35 -34.18 2.49
CA GLN A 877 15.98 -34.43 2.97
C GLN A 877 14.90 -33.49 2.40
N ASN A 878 15.28 -32.34 1.84
CA ASN A 878 14.35 -31.40 1.21
C ASN A 878 14.25 -31.67 -0.30
N ASP A 879 13.14 -31.23 -0.91
CA ASP A 879 13.12 -30.91 -2.34
C ASP A 879 13.78 -29.53 -2.53
N GLU A 880 14.81 -29.42 -3.37
CA GLU A 880 15.54 -28.16 -3.64
C GLU A 880 16.02 -28.11 -5.10
N VAL A 881 16.39 -26.91 -5.58
CA VAL A 881 17.21 -26.69 -6.77
C VAL A 881 18.45 -25.86 -6.42
N LEU A 882 19.58 -26.22 -7.03
CA LEU A 882 20.76 -25.38 -7.21
C LEU A 882 20.89 -25.06 -8.69
N LEU A 883 20.97 -23.78 -9.04
CA LEU A 883 21.23 -23.31 -10.40
C LEU A 883 22.67 -22.77 -10.47
N SER A 884 23.41 -23.24 -11.47
CA SER A 884 24.78 -22.82 -11.80
C SER A 884 24.76 -22.10 -13.15
N VAL A 885 25.22 -20.86 -13.19
CA VAL A 885 25.34 -20.04 -14.41
C VAL A 885 26.81 -19.78 -14.68
N GLU A 886 27.23 -19.90 -15.94
CA GLU A 886 28.60 -19.63 -16.41
C GLU A 886 28.56 -18.57 -17.51
N ASP A 887 28.14 -17.36 -17.13
CA ASP A 887 28.03 -16.18 -17.99
C ASP A 887 28.76 -14.99 -17.34
N ASP A 888 29.51 -14.22 -18.14
CA ASP A 888 30.38 -13.14 -17.67
C ASP A 888 29.58 -11.93 -17.16
N ASP A 889 28.44 -11.60 -17.80
CA ASP A 889 27.64 -10.42 -17.49
C ASP A 889 26.73 -10.71 -16.27
N VAL A 890 26.09 -11.89 -16.21
CA VAL A 890 25.36 -12.35 -15.00
C VAL A 890 26.28 -12.45 -13.78
N HIS A 891 27.54 -12.88 -13.96
CA HIS A 891 28.52 -12.88 -12.87
C HIS A 891 28.92 -11.47 -12.42
N ALA A 892 28.94 -10.49 -13.32
CA ALA A 892 29.17 -9.09 -12.96
C ALA A 892 28.00 -8.51 -12.13
N GLU A 893 26.75 -8.76 -12.55
CA GLU A 893 25.54 -8.32 -11.85
C GLU A 893 25.46 -8.89 -10.43
N PHE A 894 25.62 -10.21 -10.27
CA PHE A 894 25.62 -10.84 -8.95
C PHE A 894 26.75 -10.34 -8.06
N ARG A 895 27.91 -9.98 -8.62
CA ARG A 895 29.06 -9.42 -7.88
C ARG A 895 28.80 -7.98 -7.43
N GLU A 896 28.15 -7.17 -8.25
CA GLU A 896 27.74 -5.81 -7.87
C GLU A 896 26.64 -5.84 -6.80
N ASN A 897 25.61 -6.68 -6.95
CA ASN A 897 24.61 -6.93 -5.92
C ASN A 897 25.26 -7.45 -4.61
N TRP A 898 26.18 -8.43 -4.68
CA TRP A 898 26.88 -8.92 -3.49
C TRP A 898 27.66 -7.81 -2.77
N ALA A 899 28.33 -6.93 -3.52
CA ALA A 899 29.07 -5.80 -2.95
C ALA A 899 28.12 -4.78 -2.27
N HIS A 900 26.95 -4.53 -2.87
CA HIS A 900 25.89 -3.71 -2.26
C HIS A 900 25.35 -4.35 -0.97
N VAL A 901 25.01 -5.64 -1.00
CA VAL A 901 24.56 -6.42 0.16
C VAL A 901 25.62 -6.43 1.28
N GLN A 902 26.91 -6.45 0.94
CA GLN A 902 27.99 -6.28 1.93
C GLN A 902 28.00 -4.87 2.54
N GLU A 903 27.78 -3.80 1.76
CA GLU A 903 27.69 -2.44 2.30
C GLU A 903 26.49 -2.27 3.24
N GLN A 904 25.32 -2.81 2.88
CA GLN A 904 24.13 -2.82 3.74
C GLN A 904 24.38 -3.61 5.03
N ALA A 905 24.93 -4.83 4.94
CA ALA A 905 25.29 -5.63 6.11
C ALA A 905 26.27 -4.88 7.04
N ALA A 906 27.29 -4.23 6.47
CA ALA A 906 28.27 -3.45 7.23
C ALA A 906 27.68 -2.16 7.85
N ALA A 907 26.58 -1.64 7.32
CA ALA A 907 25.86 -0.48 7.87
C ALA A 907 24.94 -0.84 9.06
N THR A 908 24.67 -2.13 9.30
CA THR A 908 23.89 -2.60 10.47
C THR A 908 24.69 -2.70 11.78
N GLN A 909 26.03 -2.57 11.77
CA GLN A 909 26.97 -2.92 12.86
C GLN A 909 27.50 -1.75 13.75
#